data_AF-A0A8H5DDL3-F1
#
_entry.id   AF-A0A8H5DDL3-F1
#
_cell.length_a   1.000
_cell.length_b   1.000
_cell.length_c   1.000
_cell.angle_alpha   90.00
_cell.angle_beta   90.00
_cell.angle_gamma   90.00
#
_symmetry.space_group_name_H-M   'P 1'
#
loop_
_entity.id
_entity.type
_entity.pdbx_description
1 polymer ?
#
loop_
_entity_poly.entity_id
_entity_poly.type
_entity_poly.pdbx_seq_one_letter_code
_entity_poly.pdbx_strand_id
1 'polypeptide(L)'
;MTNTQKPDKASPKSGFNRLSSIWNRKKPVEPVEVKNQVTNSDHSLSRAPRVPEIGLNEVSAEQHWVPSPTLVQAFKPWLGDRVDNSRTDDNGLPAQDEQPRPGSWHTELAMPEIRETPEIDSPKVDTPEAETQKAALGPSLDVQDAKDKTQDTRDTNLAVSTTDLSRESWVSSSSNLDERAYQYRPVEQDSIRLVRILPERKTMIKCEIIHARYEEALPYVAVSYTWGDIGDSRRIEVDGVLIRVPVSLHGALQALRQRQESVLVWVDALSINQKDRDERSQQVQLMPVIYSQAESVAIWLGPEENDSTKAVEFLEKMSAPDSPNDHISRLLASGNANGDLLAVVSLFARDYWRRLWVVQEVFNAKTITIYCGPTKLPWSAYQYASIIFGQRRGELNFASNDPERRRLAMSPEQFSYAQTLIYQGPSSLPDIASYKTEGEEVLLQVLRACRRKLASDPRDKLYGILGVLPGAVRSEFHADYNLSVRDVYIEVVDFLLKTTEKLDVICEAIHFPVHTSSINLPSFVPDWSHVPQTTALGSKYGFSAAGSSKAICKFRDERLNRLEISGIEIDAIWSKGVAVETLCNLGDYLMAFLHWRAILLQHIEDRPENDKQLAEECFAATLCLGQIPSKCNRRRWLTLCYHVFANLFRDRLPHLPLDDKLLDHLVIEGDVKPEVRRHFIQTNFGDRMMGRCFCVTQKRRIGMGTGFMLSGDIVVIPLGCSTPVLLRAEGTQGEYRFVGDVFIDGYMQGKAVEQWQAGKRELNKYVLH
;
A
#
# COMPACT_ATOMS: atom_id res chain seq x y z
N MET A 1 -5.12 -69.05 -33.27
CA MET A 1 -4.78 -70.01 -32.19
C MET A 1 -5.50 -69.53 -30.93
N THR A 2 -6.75 -69.96 -30.68
CA THR A 2 -7.15 -71.17 -29.90
C THR A 2 -6.51 -71.18 -28.51
N ASN A 3 -7.18 -71.40 -27.37
CA ASN A 3 -8.59 -71.62 -27.01
C ASN A 3 -8.62 -71.65 -25.45
N THR A 4 -9.73 -71.21 -24.85
CA THR A 4 -10.41 -71.78 -23.65
C THR A 4 -9.63 -72.49 -22.52
N GLN A 5 -9.95 -72.17 -21.24
CA GLN A 5 -10.91 -72.96 -20.43
C GLN A 5 -11.21 -72.35 -19.04
N LYS A 6 -12.52 -72.24 -18.78
CA LYS A 6 -13.27 -72.24 -17.49
C LYS A 6 -13.38 -73.71 -16.97
N PRO A 7 -13.91 -74.08 -15.77
CA PRO A 7 -15.22 -73.61 -15.21
C PRO A 7 -15.39 -73.59 -13.65
N ASP A 8 -16.39 -72.86 -13.12
CA ASP A 8 -17.64 -73.31 -12.43
C ASP A 8 -17.52 -73.23 -10.88
N LYS A 9 -18.50 -72.88 -10.02
CA LYS A 9 -19.93 -72.47 -10.11
C LYS A 9 -20.37 -72.04 -8.68
N ALA A 10 -21.26 -71.04 -8.56
CA ALA A 10 -22.52 -71.08 -7.78
C ALA A 10 -23.06 -69.68 -7.42
N SER A 11 -24.24 -69.36 -7.95
CA SER A 11 -25.21 -68.31 -7.58
C SER A 11 -26.07 -68.75 -6.36
N PRO A 12 -27.03 -67.97 -5.77
CA PRO A 12 -27.79 -66.84 -6.35
C PRO A 12 -28.34 -65.70 -5.42
N LYS A 13 -28.98 -64.70 -6.08
CA LYS A 13 -30.21 -63.93 -5.73
C LYS A 13 -30.23 -62.72 -4.73
N SER A 14 -30.69 -61.60 -5.30
CA SER A 14 -31.65 -60.55 -4.84
C SER A 14 -31.56 -59.90 -3.44
N GLY A 15 -31.58 -58.55 -3.42
CA GLY A 15 -31.45 -57.71 -2.21
C GLY A 15 -32.74 -57.36 -1.46
N PHE A 16 -32.63 -56.46 -0.45
CA PHE A 16 -33.66 -55.54 0.06
C PHE A 16 -33.15 -54.72 1.29
N ASN A 17 -33.52 -53.42 1.32
CA ASN A 17 -33.87 -52.50 2.43
C ASN A 17 -33.10 -52.37 3.79
N ARG A 18 -32.65 -51.11 4.03
CA ARG A 18 -33.14 -50.10 5.01
C ARG A 18 -33.38 -50.44 6.50
N LEU A 19 -32.81 -49.55 7.34
CA LEU A 19 -33.39 -48.78 8.48
C LEU A 19 -32.87 -49.03 9.91
N SER A 20 -32.42 -47.91 10.50
CA SER A 20 -32.65 -47.47 11.89
C SER A 20 -31.87 -48.23 12.99
N SER A 21 -31.56 -47.73 14.18
CA SER A 21 -31.99 -46.53 14.91
C SER A 21 -31.19 -46.43 16.22
N ILE A 22 -31.01 -45.18 16.69
CA ILE A 22 -31.25 -44.72 18.07
C ILE A 22 -30.23 -45.03 19.19
N TRP A 23 -29.59 -43.92 19.58
CA TRP A 23 -29.11 -43.51 20.90
C TRP A 23 -30.04 -43.82 22.08
N ASN A 24 -29.46 -44.15 23.24
CA ASN A 24 -30.03 -43.72 24.51
C ASN A 24 -28.97 -43.46 25.59
N ARG A 25 -28.94 -42.20 26.04
CA ARG A 25 -28.77 -41.68 27.43
C ARG A 25 -27.61 -42.22 28.29
N LYS A 26 -26.77 -41.28 28.76
CA LYS A 26 -26.71 -40.91 30.19
C LYS A 26 -26.11 -39.52 30.40
N LYS A 27 -26.66 -38.86 31.42
CA LYS A 27 -26.51 -37.46 31.86
C LYS A 27 -25.55 -37.45 33.10
N PRO A 28 -25.30 -36.31 33.79
CA PRO A 28 -23.99 -35.68 33.95
C PRO A 28 -23.41 -35.78 35.39
N VAL A 29 -22.17 -35.31 35.58
CA VAL A 29 -21.66 -34.88 36.90
C VAL A 29 -20.89 -33.57 36.70
N GLU A 30 -21.22 -32.58 37.53
CA GLU A 30 -20.62 -31.25 37.65
C GLU A 30 -20.25 -31.06 39.16
N PRO A 31 -19.63 -29.95 39.60
CA PRO A 31 -18.18 -29.81 39.74
C PRO A 31 -17.73 -29.58 41.21
N VAL A 32 -16.42 -29.51 41.45
CA VAL A 32 -15.84 -29.04 42.72
C VAL A 32 -14.81 -27.93 42.43
N GLU A 33 -15.13 -26.71 42.87
CA GLU A 33 -14.19 -25.58 43.02
C GLU A 33 -13.30 -25.77 44.25
N VAL A 34 -12.03 -25.31 44.22
CA VAL A 34 -11.40 -24.51 45.31
C VAL A 34 -10.20 -23.68 44.77
N LYS A 35 -10.40 -22.35 44.80
CA LYS A 35 -9.56 -21.19 45.22
C LYS A 35 -8.13 -20.90 44.72
N ASN A 36 -8.04 -19.63 44.28
CA ASN A 36 -6.92 -18.71 44.03
C ASN A 36 -5.86 -18.55 45.15
N GLN A 37 -4.64 -18.17 44.73
CA GLN A 37 -3.82 -17.17 45.40
C GLN A 37 -3.06 -16.30 44.40
N VAL A 38 -3.11 -14.98 44.65
CA VAL A 38 -2.54 -13.86 43.91
C VAL A 38 -1.29 -13.38 44.64
N THR A 39 -0.24 -12.94 43.92
CA THR A 39 0.72 -11.94 44.42
C THR A 39 1.02 -10.92 43.31
N ASN A 40 0.86 -9.64 43.66
CA ASN A 40 1.09 -8.44 42.85
C ASN A 40 2.44 -7.81 43.21
N SER A 41 3.10 -7.18 42.24
CA SER A 41 3.95 -6.00 42.49
C SER A 41 4.03 -5.10 41.26
N ASP A 42 3.55 -3.87 41.42
CA ASP A 42 3.50 -2.77 40.46
C ASP A 42 4.89 -2.16 40.15
N HIS A 43 5.08 -1.67 38.92
CA HIS A 43 5.81 -0.42 38.67
C HIS A 43 5.33 0.27 37.37
N SER A 44 5.12 1.58 37.52
CA SER A 44 4.55 2.57 36.62
C SER A 44 5.45 2.96 35.44
N LEU A 45 4.88 3.04 34.22
CA LEU A 45 5.47 3.71 33.05
C LEU A 45 4.50 4.73 32.44
N SER A 46 5.06 5.88 32.06
CA SER A 46 4.43 7.09 31.56
C SER A 46 3.91 6.97 30.12
N ARG A 47 2.75 7.58 29.88
CA ARG A 47 1.96 7.64 28.63
C ARG A 47 2.70 8.19 27.40
N ALA A 48 2.62 7.45 26.29
CA ALA A 48 2.63 7.94 24.91
C ALA A 48 1.18 7.85 24.33
N PRO A 49 0.81 8.61 23.29
CA PRO A 49 -0.60 8.82 22.93
C PRO A 49 -1.24 7.57 22.31
N ARG A 50 -2.39 7.17 22.87
CA ARG A 50 -3.20 6.03 22.42
C ARG A 50 -3.88 6.35 21.08
N VAL A 51 -3.59 5.55 20.07
CA VAL A 51 -4.48 5.30 18.92
C VAL A 51 -5.67 4.47 19.44
N PRO A 52 -6.93 4.77 19.08
CA PRO A 52 -8.07 4.05 19.65
C PRO A 52 -8.13 2.61 19.11
N GLU A 53 -7.90 1.64 20.00
CA GLU A 53 -8.20 0.22 19.78
C GLU A 53 -9.72 0.02 19.73
N ILE A 54 -10.23 -0.41 18.58
CA ILE A 54 -11.60 -0.92 18.44
C ILE A 54 -11.50 -2.45 18.55
N GLY A 55 -11.88 -2.99 19.72
CA GLY A 55 -12.01 -4.42 19.92
C GLY A 55 -13.20 -4.98 19.14
N LEU A 56 -12.96 -6.02 18.33
CA LEU A 56 -14.02 -6.82 17.73
C LEU A 56 -13.94 -8.24 18.29
N ASN A 57 -14.92 -8.56 19.15
CA ASN A 57 -15.22 -9.93 19.56
C ASN A 57 -15.94 -10.64 18.41
N GLU A 58 -15.34 -11.70 17.85
CA GLU A 58 -16.08 -12.69 17.04
C GLU A 58 -16.36 -13.93 17.88
N VAL A 59 -17.56 -13.96 18.47
CA VAL A 59 -18.29 -15.17 18.80
C VAL A 59 -19.58 -15.10 17.97
N SER A 60 -20.03 -16.23 17.43
CA SER A 60 -21.22 -16.37 16.59
C SER A 60 -22.35 -15.42 16.99
N ALA A 61 -22.57 -14.40 16.19
CA ALA A 61 -23.69 -13.49 16.33
C ALA A 61 -24.18 -13.17 14.93
N GLU A 62 -25.50 -13.20 14.75
CA GLU A 62 -26.18 -12.47 13.69
C GLU A 62 -25.68 -11.02 13.73
N GLN A 63 -24.67 -10.73 12.90
CA GLN A 63 -24.11 -9.39 12.79
C GLN A 63 -25.23 -8.48 12.34
N HIS A 64 -25.68 -7.62 13.25
CA HIS A 64 -26.45 -6.46 12.90
C HIS A 64 -25.59 -5.65 11.93
N TRP A 65 -26.07 -5.57 10.69
CA TRP A 65 -25.41 -4.84 9.62
C TRP A 65 -25.39 -3.35 9.98
N VAL A 66 -24.19 -2.77 10.09
CA VAL A 66 -24.00 -1.33 10.28
C VAL A 66 -23.23 -0.80 9.08
N PRO A 67 -23.86 -0.03 8.18
CA PRO A 67 -23.17 0.61 7.06
C PRO A 67 -22.18 1.67 7.55
N SER A 68 -21.15 1.97 6.76
CA SER A 68 -20.19 3.03 7.09
C SER A 68 -20.89 4.39 7.31
N PRO A 69 -20.40 5.25 8.22
CA PRO A 69 -21.04 6.54 8.53
C PRO A 69 -21.27 7.43 7.30
N THR A 70 -20.33 7.40 6.35
CA THR A 70 -20.40 8.11 5.06
C THR A 70 -21.61 7.66 4.24
N LEU A 71 -21.90 6.36 4.22
CA LEU A 71 -23.06 5.79 3.52
C LEU A 71 -24.36 6.03 4.28
N VAL A 72 -24.37 5.98 5.61
CA VAL A 72 -25.55 6.33 6.43
C VAL A 72 -26.01 7.76 6.11
N GLN A 73 -25.06 8.71 6.05
CA GLN A 73 -25.39 10.10 5.71
C GLN A 73 -25.93 10.25 4.29
N ALA A 74 -25.36 9.54 3.31
CA ALA A 74 -25.80 9.60 1.92
C ALA A 74 -27.23 9.09 1.70
N PHE A 75 -27.68 8.12 2.51
CA PHE A 75 -29.03 7.56 2.42
C PHE A 75 -30.05 8.23 3.36
N LYS A 76 -29.62 9.16 4.22
CA LYS A 76 -30.52 9.90 5.13
C LYS A 76 -31.71 10.57 4.43
N PRO A 77 -31.56 11.17 3.22
CA PRO A 77 -32.69 11.72 2.47
C PRO A 77 -33.69 10.66 1.95
N TRP A 78 -33.25 9.41 1.80
CA TRP A 78 -34.02 8.30 1.19
C TRP A 78 -34.67 7.38 2.23
N LEU A 79 -34.04 7.19 3.39
CA LEU A 79 -34.53 6.32 4.47
C LEU A 79 -35.53 7.04 5.41
N GLY A 80 -35.64 8.37 5.33
CA GLY A 80 -36.36 9.18 6.32
C GLY A 80 -35.75 9.06 7.72
N ASP A 81 -36.37 9.67 8.74
CA ASP A 81 -35.91 9.63 10.15
C ASP A 81 -35.97 8.23 10.81
N ARG A 82 -36.06 7.15 10.03
CA ARG A 82 -36.14 5.77 10.52
C ARG A 82 -34.79 5.13 10.85
N VAL A 83 -33.70 5.89 10.77
CA VAL A 83 -32.38 5.46 11.25
C VAL A 83 -31.95 6.38 12.38
N ASP A 84 -32.68 6.33 13.49
CA ASP A 84 -32.19 6.81 14.77
C ASP A 84 -32.09 5.61 15.70
N ASN A 85 -30.86 5.21 16.01
CA ASN A 85 -30.59 4.10 16.90
C ASN A 85 -30.94 4.49 18.34
N SER A 86 -31.72 3.63 18.99
CA SER A 86 -31.97 3.55 20.44
C SER A 86 -32.85 4.64 21.08
N ARG A 87 -34.14 4.34 21.20
CA ARG A 87 -34.93 4.68 22.40
C ARG A 87 -35.58 3.42 22.94
N THR A 88 -34.94 2.83 23.94
CA THR A 88 -35.61 1.98 24.93
C THR A 88 -36.07 2.89 26.07
N ASP A 89 -37.33 2.80 26.46
CA ASP A 89 -37.82 3.32 27.73
C ASP A 89 -37.32 2.44 28.90
N ASP A 90 -37.21 3.05 30.09
CA ASP A 90 -36.49 2.56 31.29
C ASP A 90 -36.98 1.21 31.86
N ASN A 91 -37.91 0.51 31.21
CA ASN A 91 -38.45 -0.78 31.68
C ASN A 91 -38.38 -1.93 30.66
N GLY A 92 -37.74 -1.76 29.50
CA GLY A 92 -37.27 -2.89 28.68
C GLY A 92 -38.32 -3.90 28.19
N LEU A 93 -39.43 -3.45 27.61
CA LEU A 93 -40.37 -4.30 26.85
C LEU A 93 -40.76 -3.65 25.51
N PRO A 94 -40.90 -4.43 24.42
CA PRO A 94 -41.26 -3.88 23.10
C PRO A 94 -42.74 -3.52 23.02
N ALA A 95 -43.03 -2.31 22.50
CA ALA A 95 -44.38 -1.85 22.20
C ALA A 95 -45.00 -2.67 21.04
N GLN A 96 -46.27 -3.06 21.20
CA GLN A 96 -47.02 -3.82 20.20
C GLN A 96 -47.47 -2.91 19.05
N ASP A 97 -47.24 -3.38 17.81
CA ASP A 97 -47.68 -2.75 16.57
C ASP A 97 -49.22 -2.72 16.44
N GLU A 98 -49.80 -1.52 16.36
CA GLU A 98 -51.12 -1.32 15.75
C GLU A 98 -50.98 -1.11 14.24
N GLN A 99 -51.60 -1.99 13.45
CA GLN A 99 -51.75 -1.78 12.01
C GLN A 99 -52.83 -0.74 11.67
N PRO A 100 -52.65 0.00 10.56
CA PRO A 100 -53.78 0.41 9.74
C PRO A 100 -53.71 -0.13 8.29
N ARG A 101 -54.91 -0.42 7.79
CA ARG A 101 -55.30 -0.88 6.45
C ARG A 101 -55.33 0.28 5.42
N PRO A 102 -55.44 -0.02 4.10
CA PRO A 102 -54.97 0.84 3.03
C PRO A 102 -56.00 1.89 2.59
N GLY A 103 -55.51 3.08 2.24
CA GLY A 103 -56.30 4.16 1.67
C GLY A 103 -55.55 4.82 0.51
N SER A 104 -56.21 4.85 -0.65
CA SER A 104 -55.83 5.52 -1.88
C SER A 104 -55.51 7.01 -1.69
N TRP A 105 -54.49 7.51 -2.38
CA TRP A 105 -54.39 8.95 -2.67
C TRP A 105 -54.00 9.15 -4.13
N HIS A 106 -55.01 9.50 -4.93
CA HIS A 106 -54.83 10.28 -6.15
C HIS A 106 -54.83 11.77 -5.79
N THR A 107 -54.13 12.54 -6.63
CA THR A 107 -54.30 13.95 -7.00
C THR A 107 -53.57 15.04 -6.18
N GLU A 108 -52.70 15.72 -6.93
CA GLU A 108 -52.45 17.17 -6.99
C GLU A 108 -52.05 17.94 -5.72
N LEU A 109 -50.87 18.58 -5.75
CA LEU A 109 -50.81 20.05 -5.84
C LEU A 109 -49.37 20.58 -5.93
N ALA A 110 -49.21 21.49 -6.90
CA ALA A 110 -48.42 22.73 -6.87
C ALA A 110 -46.88 22.68 -6.88
N MET A 111 -46.33 23.10 -8.03
CA MET A 111 -45.07 23.84 -8.11
C MET A 111 -45.13 25.09 -7.22
N PRO A 112 -44.08 25.43 -6.47
CA PRO A 112 -43.85 26.80 -6.02
C PRO A 112 -42.95 27.52 -7.01
N GLU A 113 -43.48 28.61 -7.55
CA GLU A 113 -42.72 29.67 -8.21
C GLU A 113 -41.67 30.30 -7.29
N ILE A 114 -40.66 30.84 -7.97
CA ILE A 114 -39.59 31.72 -7.55
C ILE A 114 -40.04 32.72 -6.47
N ARG A 115 -39.32 32.74 -5.35
CA ARG A 115 -39.21 33.93 -4.49
C ARG A 115 -37.75 34.20 -4.13
N GLU A 116 -37.28 35.33 -4.63
CA GLU A 116 -36.10 36.04 -4.16
C GLU A 116 -36.13 36.20 -2.63
N THR A 117 -34.98 36.05 -1.99
CA THR A 117 -34.76 36.44 -0.59
C THR A 117 -33.44 37.20 -0.44
N PRO A 118 -33.34 38.06 0.58
CA PRO A 118 -32.81 39.41 0.41
C PRO A 118 -31.35 39.58 0.85
N GLU A 119 -30.77 40.68 0.37
CA GLU A 119 -29.53 41.31 0.85
C GLU A 119 -29.58 41.57 2.36
N ILE A 120 -28.47 41.30 3.05
CA ILE A 120 -28.18 41.87 4.37
C ILE A 120 -26.78 42.49 4.34
N ASP A 121 -26.79 43.76 4.74
CA ASP A 121 -25.76 44.78 4.70
C ASP A 121 -24.45 44.48 5.44
N SER A 122 -23.40 45.04 4.86
CA SER A 122 -22.09 45.30 5.47
C SER A 122 -22.10 46.71 6.11
N PRO A 123 -21.39 46.98 7.23
CA PRO A 123 -21.19 48.34 7.67
C PRO A 123 -20.01 49.00 6.93
N LYS A 124 -20.31 50.14 6.30
CA LYS A 124 -19.40 51.14 5.72
C LYS A 124 -18.54 51.84 6.77
N VAL A 125 -17.31 52.21 6.39
CA VAL A 125 -16.67 53.46 6.84
C VAL A 125 -15.98 54.10 5.62
N ASP A 126 -16.19 55.40 5.49
CA ASP A 126 -15.98 56.27 4.35
C ASP A 126 -14.51 56.59 3.97
N THR A 127 -14.34 56.85 2.68
CA THR A 127 -13.31 57.66 1.97
C THR A 127 -13.36 59.14 2.40
N PRO A 128 -12.35 60.03 2.14
CA PRO A 128 -11.85 60.31 0.78
C PRO A 128 -10.39 60.80 0.58
N GLU A 129 -9.95 60.64 -0.69
CA GLU A 129 -9.20 61.59 -1.57
C GLU A 129 -7.91 62.27 -1.06
N ALA A 130 -6.85 62.55 -1.83
CA ALA A 130 -6.47 62.38 -3.23
C ALA A 130 -4.96 62.72 -3.38
N GLU A 131 -4.45 62.62 -4.62
CA GLU A 131 -3.29 63.33 -5.20
C GLU A 131 -1.86 62.74 -5.08
N THR A 132 -1.51 62.01 -6.14
CA THR A 132 -0.44 62.28 -7.12
C THR A 132 0.76 63.17 -6.72
N GLN A 133 1.99 62.61 -6.76
CA GLN A 133 3.16 63.04 -7.56
C GLN A 133 4.42 62.32 -7.04
N LYS A 134 5.05 61.44 -7.84
CA LYS A 134 6.14 61.68 -8.80
C LYS A 134 7.51 61.99 -8.18
N ALA A 135 8.49 61.20 -8.66
CA ALA A 135 9.93 61.43 -8.70
C ALA A 135 10.71 61.20 -7.40
N ALA A 136 11.94 60.72 -7.38
CA ALA A 136 12.83 60.05 -8.33
C ALA A 136 14.14 59.82 -7.54
N LEU A 137 14.95 58.82 -7.95
CA LEU A 137 16.41 58.69 -7.68
C LEU A 137 16.75 58.44 -6.19
N GLY A 138 17.33 57.30 -5.78
CA GLY A 138 18.62 56.74 -6.22
C GLY A 138 19.78 57.67 -5.82
N PRO A 139 20.96 57.21 -5.34
CA PRO A 139 21.45 55.85 -5.12
C PRO A 139 22.11 55.63 -3.72
N SER A 140 22.30 54.39 -3.28
CA SER A 140 23.58 53.66 -3.19
C SER A 140 24.76 54.39 -2.52
N LEU A 141 25.34 53.70 -1.54
CA LEU A 141 26.77 53.51 -1.21
C LEU A 141 26.95 53.65 0.31
N ASP A 142 27.15 52.55 1.03
CA ASP A 142 28.38 51.74 1.16
C ASP A 142 29.27 52.21 2.31
N VAL A 143 29.98 51.23 2.86
CA VAL A 143 31.20 51.33 3.67
C VAL A 143 31.04 51.44 5.20
N GLN A 144 31.06 50.23 5.79
CA GLN A 144 32.09 49.71 6.69
C GLN A 144 32.37 50.36 8.06
N ASP A 145 32.47 49.42 9.01
CA ASP A 145 33.51 49.28 10.03
C ASP A 145 33.62 50.33 11.14
N ALA A 146 33.36 49.84 12.36
CA ALA A 146 34.39 49.54 13.35
C ALA A 146 33.80 49.71 14.76
N LYS A 147 33.67 48.61 15.49
CA LYS A 147 34.42 48.31 16.72
C LYS A 147 34.27 49.34 17.85
N ASP A 148 33.70 48.82 18.94
CA ASP A 148 34.37 48.57 20.23
C ASP A 148 33.66 49.18 21.45
N LYS A 149 33.73 48.41 22.55
CA LYS A 149 33.66 48.83 23.97
C LYS A 149 32.27 49.13 24.57
N THR A 150 31.70 48.19 25.34
CA THR A 150 31.88 47.89 26.79
C THR A 150 31.09 48.77 27.75
N GLN A 151 30.58 48.11 28.80
CA GLN A 151 29.96 48.56 30.06
C GLN A 151 28.43 48.49 30.06
N ASP A 152 27.80 47.47 30.67
CA ASP A 152 27.80 47.05 32.09
C ASP A 152 27.06 48.07 32.98
N THR A 153 25.80 47.76 33.30
CA THR A 153 25.08 48.30 34.44
C THR A 153 24.24 47.19 35.07
N ARG A 154 24.56 46.95 36.35
CA ARG A 154 23.92 46.08 37.34
C ARG A 154 22.58 46.67 37.81
N ASP A 155 21.72 45.79 38.31
CA ASP A 155 20.92 45.92 39.56
C ASP A 155 20.16 44.60 39.79
N THR A 156 20.64 43.62 40.58
CA THR A 156 20.54 43.38 42.05
C THR A 156 19.17 43.58 42.72
N ASN A 157 18.61 42.46 43.23
CA ASN A 157 18.02 42.24 44.58
C ASN A 157 17.44 40.79 44.61
N LEU A 158 18.04 39.72 45.16
CA LEU A 158 18.59 39.39 46.50
C LEU A 158 17.55 39.34 47.63
N ALA A 159 17.20 38.12 48.07
CA ALA A 159 17.14 37.63 49.46
C ALA A 159 16.37 36.28 49.53
N VAL A 160 16.68 35.26 50.33
CA VAL A 160 17.75 34.97 51.29
C VAL A 160 17.74 33.44 51.53
N SER A 161 18.93 32.92 51.77
CA SER A 161 19.34 31.57 52.13
C SER A 161 19.10 31.20 53.61
N THR A 162 19.09 29.89 53.91
CA THR A 162 19.61 29.35 55.18
C THR A 162 20.56 28.18 54.92
N THR A 163 21.73 28.30 55.54
CA THR A 163 22.93 27.44 55.61
C THR A 163 22.71 26.23 56.56
N ASP A 164 23.56 25.21 56.77
CA ASP A 164 25.03 25.20 56.89
C ASP A 164 25.64 23.76 57.02
N LEU A 165 26.91 23.63 56.57
CA LEU A 165 28.05 22.80 57.07
C LEU A 165 28.00 21.24 57.06
N SER A 166 29.03 20.46 56.70
CA SER A 166 30.50 20.66 56.64
C SER A 166 31.23 19.47 55.94
N ARG A 167 32.43 19.75 55.35
CA ARG A 167 33.70 18.95 55.25
C ARG A 167 33.63 17.47 54.77
N GLU A 168 34.50 16.90 53.94
CA GLU A 168 35.85 17.18 53.43
C GLU A 168 36.13 16.22 52.24
N SER A 169 37.06 16.66 51.38
CA SER A 169 37.71 16.01 50.23
C SER A 169 37.83 14.48 50.17
N TRP A 170 37.41 13.90 49.03
CA TRP A 170 38.16 12.84 48.34
C TRP A 170 38.27 13.20 46.85
N VAL A 171 39.43 13.75 46.47
CA VAL A 171 39.89 13.74 45.08
C VAL A 171 40.27 12.30 44.77
N SER A 172 39.47 11.62 43.94
CA SER A 172 39.89 10.44 43.21
C SER A 172 39.53 10.67 41.75
N SER A 173 40.56 10.97 40.98
CA SER A 173 40.63 10.97 39.53
C SER A 173 39.82 9.84 38.89
N SER A 174 38.62 10.17 38.42
CA SER A 174 37.96 9.43 37.34
C SER A 174 37.85 10.39 36.18
N SER A 175 38.94 10.45 35.41
CA SER A 175 38.98 11.08 34.10
C SER A 175 37.76 10.63 33.29
N ASN A 176 36.98 11.60 32.81
CA ASN A 176 36.09 11.46 31.68
C ASN A 176 36.82 10.70 30.56
N LEU A 177 36.58 9.39 30.46
CA LEU A 177 36.86 8.62 29.26
C LEU A 177 35.73 8.95 28.29
N ASP A 178 35.80 10.14 27.71
CA ASP A 178 35.03 10.51 26.54
C ASP A 178 35.16 9.39 25.50
N GLU A 179 34.02 8.85 25.05
CA GLU A 179 33.95 7.95 23.91
C GLU A 179 34.51 8.71 22.69
N ARG A 180 35.77 8.44 22.33
CA ARG A 180 36.37 8.97 21.10
C ARG A 180 35.54 8.49 19.91
N ALA A 181 34.80 9.41 19.28
CA ALA A 181 34.12 9.13 18.03
C ALA A 181 35.14 8.64 16.99
N TYR A 182 34.82 7.55 16.29
CA TYR A 182 35.67 7.04 15.21
C TYR A 182 35.76 8.08 14.08
N GLN A 183 36.98 8.40 13.68
CA GLN A 183 37.25 9.36 12.62
C GLN A 183 37.54 8.62 11.32
N TYR A 184 36.63 8.77 10.37
CA TYR A 184 36.79 8.21 9.04
C TYR A 184 37.89 8.93 8.26
N ARG A 185 38.74 8.17 7.57
CA ARG A 185 39.61 8.71 6.53
C ARG A 185 38.77 8.93 5.27
N PRO A 186 38.86 10.08 4.58
CA PRO A 186 38.14 10.32 3.34
C PRO A 186 38.34 9.19 2.33
N VAL A 187 37.28 8.82 1.62
CA VAL A 187 37.36 7.85 0.53
C VAL A 187 37.70 8.59 -0.76
N GLU A 188 38.67 8.09 -1.52
CA GLU A 188 38.96 8.61 -2.86
C GLU A 188 37.83 8.25 -3.83
N GLN A 189 37.78 8.94 -4.97
CA GLN A 189 36.87 8.55 -6.05
C GLN A 189 37.12 7.08 -6.46
N ASP A 190 36.04 6.34 -6.71
CA ASP A 190 36.07 4.93 -7.11
C ASP A 190 36.66 3.96 -6.07
N SER A 191 36.77 4.41 -4.81
CA SER A 191 37.20 3.58 -3.70
C SER A 191 36.05 3.23 -2.76
N ILE A 192 36.22 2.13 -2.04
CA ILE A 192 35.31 1.62 -1.03
C ILE A 192 36.11 1.26 0.23
N ARG A 193 35.42 1.26 1.38
CA ARG A 193 35.97 0.70 2.62
C ARG A 193 35.44 -0.72 2.83
N LEU A 194 36.35 -1.67 3.02
CA LEU A 194 36.06 -3.03 3.44
C LEU A 194 36.40 -3.19 4.92
N VAL A 195 35.66 -4.05 5.60
CA VAL A 195 35.82 -4.36 7.02
C VAL A 195 36.40 -5.76 7.13
N ARG A 196 37.62 -5.89 7.65
CA ARG A 196 38.20 -7.19 8.00
C ARG A 196 37.77 -7.56 9.41
N ILE A 197 36.89 -8.55 9.53
CA ILE A 197 36.49 -9.13 10.83
C ILE A 197 37.59 -10.09 11.28
N LEU A 198 38.18 -9.85 12.46
CA LEU A 198 39.24 -10.70 13.01
C LEU A 198 38.68 -12.00 13.63
N PRO A 199 39.48 -13.08 13.66
CA PRO A 199 39.02 -14.39 14.13
C PRO A 199 38.50 -14.40 15.57
N GLU A 200 37.72 -15.42 15.91
CA GLU A 200 37.11 -15.67 17.24
C GLU A 200 38.12 -16.06 18.34
N ARG A 201 39.20 -15.30 18.49
CA ARG A 201 40.19 -15.50 19.57
C ARG A 201 39.76 -14.88 20.90
N LYS A 202 38.81 -13.94 20.86
CA LYS A 202 38.24 -13.22 22.01
C LYS A 202 36.75 -13.00 21.81
N THR A 203 36.00 -12.87 22.90
CA THR A 203 34.55 -12.60 22.91
C THR A 203 34.21 -11.31 22.16
N MET A 204 35.00 -10.25 22.34
CA MET A 204 34.84 -8.99 21.63
C MET A 204 35.13 -9.13 20.13
N ILE A 205 34.24 -8.59 19.29
CA ILE A 205 34.48 -8.47 17.84
C ILE A 205 35.50 -7.36 17.60
N LYS A 206 36.54 -7.69 16.85
CA LYS A 206 37.57 -6.76 16.40
C LYS A 206 37.57 -6.69 14.89
N CYS A 207 37.67 -5.48 14.36
CA CYS A 207 37.62 -5.18 12.95
C CYS A 207 38.76 -4.24 12.54
N GLU A 208 39.19 -4.35 11.30
CA GLU A 208 40.12 -3.41 10.65
C GLU A 208 39.48 -2.83 9.39
N ILE A 209 39.66 -1.53 9.14
CA ILE A 209 39.15 -0.89 7.93
C ILE A 209 40.22 -0.89 6.84
N ILE A 210 39.86 -1.37 5.66
CA ILE A 210 40.74 -1.46 4.49
C ILE A 210 40.14 -0.61 3.38
N HIS A 211 40.92 0.34 2.87
CA HIS A 211 40.55 1.08 1.67
C HIS A 211 40.99 0.29 0.44
N ALA A 212 40.08 0.12 -0.51
CA ALA A 212 40.36 -0.55 -1.78
C ALA A 212 39.63 0.18 -2.90
N ARG A 213 40.25 0.23 -4.08
CA ARG A 213 39.51 0.57 -5.31
C ARG A 213 38.56 -0.58 -5.62
N TYR A 214 37.32 -0.29 -6.00
CA TYR A 214 36.33 -1.36 -6.18
C TYR A 214 36.78 -2.37 -7.27
N GLU A 215 37.44 -1.91 -8.33
CA GLU A 215 37.96 -2.75 -9.43
C GLU A 215 39.11 -3.68 -9.02
N GLU A 216 39.87 -3.31 -8.00
CA GLU A 216 41.04 -4.03 -7.51
C GLU A 216 40.77 -4.71 -6.16
N ALA A 217 39.51 -4.69 -5.70
CA ALA A 217 39.14 -5.20 -4.40
C ALA A 217 39.38 -6.72 -4.30
N LEU A 218 40.02 -7.14 -3.21
CA LEU A 218 40.10 -8.56 -2.84
C LEU A 218 38.69 -9.16 -2.68
N PRO A 219 38.49 -10.46 -2.90
CA PRO A 219 37.20 -11.12 -2.67
C PRO A 219 36.63 -10.78 -1.28
N TYR A 220 35.37 -10.34 -1.26
CA TYR A 220 34.67 -9.91 -0.05
C TYR A 220 33.21 -10.35 -0.08
N VAL A 221 32.61 -10.41 1.11
CA VAL A 221 31.18 -10.68 1.30
C VAL A 221 30.44 -9.36 1.53
N ALA A 222 29.42 -9.06 0.73
CA ALA A 222 28.56 -7.91 1.01
C ALA A 222 27.47 -8.32 2.01
N VAL A 223 27.27 -7.52 3.06
CA VAL A 223 26.28 -7.81 4.11
C VAL A 223 24.98 -7.08 3.81
N SER A 224 23.87 -7.80 3.91
CA SER A 224 22.51 -7.27 3.78
C SER A 224 21.74 -7.55 5.06
N TYR A 225 21.31 -6.50 5.77
CA TYR A 225 20.70 -6.66 7.09
C TYR A 225 19.81 -5.46 7.45
N THR A 226 18.78 -5.68 8.27
CA THR A 226 17.93 -4.59 8.79
C THR A 226 18.68 -3.76 9.82
N TRP A 227 18.73 -2.45 9.63
CA TRP A 227 19.26 -1.53 10.63
C TRP A 227 18.40 -1.62 11.90
N GLY A 228 19.02 -2.00 13.02
CA GLY A 228 18.32 -2.12 14.31
C GLY A 228 18.16 -0.77 15.02
N ASP A 229 17.50 -0.79 16.17
CA ASP A 229 17.41 0.39 17.03
C ASP A 229 18.81 0.85 17.46
N ILE A 230 19.10 2.14 17.27
CA ILE A 230 20.36 2.77 17.66
C ILE A 230 20.49 2.79 19.20
N GLY A 231 19.37 2.81 19.92
CA GLY A 231 19.32 2.72 21.38
C GLY A 231 19.83 1.39 21.94
N ASP A 232 19.65 0.30 21.20
CA ASP A 232 20.15 -1.03 21.57
C ASP A 232 21.43 -1.36 20.80
N SER A 233 22.56 -1.03 21.43
CA SER A 233 23.89 -1.12 20.81
C SER A 233 24.87 -1.95 21.62
N ARG A 234 25.80 -2.59 20.91
CA ARG A 234 26.93 -3.35 21.47
C ARG A 234 28.24 -2.74 21.04
N ARG A 235 29.27 -2.92 21.88
CA ARG A 235 30.61 -2.43 21.58
C ARG A 235 31.33 -3.39 20.65
N ILE A 236 32.07 -2.82 19.70
CA ILE A 236 33.08 -3.52 18.89
C ILE A 236 34.35 -2.65 18.85
N GLU A 237 35.48 -3.25 18.51
CA GLU A 237 36.75 -2.53 18.33
C GLU A 237 37.06 -2.41 16.82
N VAL A 238 37.18 -1.18 16.31
CA VAL A 238 37.52 -0.89 14.90
C VAL A 238 38.80 -0.08 14.86
N ASP A 239 39.85 -0.60 14.22
CA ASP A 239 41.20 0.01 14.19
C ASP A 239 41.71 0.42 15.59
N GLY A 240 41.43 -0.40 16.59
CA GLY A 240 41.80 -0.17 17.99
C GLY A 240 40.92 0.84 18.75
N VAL A 241 39.89 1.41 18.10
CA VAL A 241 38.92 2.32 18.72
C VAL A 241 37.64 1.57 19.06
N LEU A 242 37.15 1.72 20.31
CA LEU A 242 35.87 1.15 20.72
C LEU A 242 34.72 2.01 20.20
N ILE A 243 33.82 1.41 19.43
CA ILE A 243 32.61 2.05 18.91
C ILE A 243 31.38 1.25 19.29
N ARG A 244 30.21 1.89 19.24
CA ARG A 244 28.91 1.24 19.43
C ARG A 244 28.25 0.99 18.08
N VAL A 245 27.79 -0.24 17.87
CA VAL A 245 27.00 -0.63 16.69
C VAL A 245 25.66 -1.22 17.15
N PRO A 246 24.56 -1.06 16.38
CA PRO A 246 23.28 -1.67 16.71
C PRO A 246 23.40 -3.19 16.88
N VAL A 247 22.58 -3.79 17.74
CA VAL A 247 22.58 -5.25 18.00
C VAL A 247 22.42 -6.06 16.71
N SER A 248 21.61 -5.58 15.76
CA SER A 248 21.45 -6.23 14.46
C SER A 248 22.77 -6.36 13.69
N LEU A 249 23.56 -5.29 13.61
CA LEU A 249 24.87 -5.30 12.96
C LEU A 249 25.87 -6.17 13.73
N HIS A 250 25.89 -6.08 15.05
CA HIS A 250 26.74 -6.96 15.86
C HIS A 250 26.41 -8.45 15.61
N GLY A 251 25.12 -8.80 15.53
CA GLY A 251 24.66 -10.14 15.21
C GLY A 251 25.13 -10.61 13.84
N ALA A 252 24.99 -9.78 12.81
CA ALA A 252 25.45 -10.07 11.45
C ALA A 252 26.98 -10.30 11.40
N LEU A 253 27.76 -9.42 12.03
CA LEU A 253 29.22 -9.56 12.10
C LEU A 253 29.64 -10.83 12.85
N GLN A 254 28.95 -11.15 13.96
CA GLN A 254 29.21 -12.37 14.73
C GLN A 254 28.88 -13.64 13.93
N ALA A 255 27.78 -13.65 13.16
CA ALA A 255 27.37 -14.79 12.34
C ALA A 255 28.37 -15.06 11.19
N LEU A 256 29.03 -14.02 10.68
CA LEU A 256 30.05 -14.13 9.65
C LEU A 256 31.45 -14.40 10.19
N ARG A 257 31.72 -14.07 11.46
CA ARG A 257 33.01 -14.25 12.10
C ARG A 257 33.42 -15.72 12.15
N GLN A 258 34.62 -16.03 11.68
CA GLN A 258 35.17 -17.38 11.72
C GLN A 258 36.13 -17.59 12.90
N ARG A 259 36.33 -18.86 13.29
CA ARG A 259 37.20 -19.22 14.42
C ARG A 259 38.68 -18.96 14.17
N GLN A 260 39.16 -19.23 12.96
CA GLN A 260 40.59 -19.25 12.65
C GLN A 260 41.02 -18.16 11.66
N GLU A 261 40.16 -17.83 10.69
CA GLU A 261 40.48 -16.92 9.60
C GLU A 261 39.73 -15.58 9.72
N SER A 262 40.32 -14.53 9.16
CA SER A 262 39.65 -13.23 9.06
C SER A 262 38.72 -13.21 7.86
N VAL A 263 37.54 -12.60 8.00
CA VAL A 263 36.59 -12.46 6.90
C VAL A 263 36.58 -11.01 6.44
N LEU A 264 36.67 -10.78 5.13
CA LEU A 264 36.57 -9.46 4.54
C LEU A 264 35.12 -9.22 4.11
N VAL A 265 34.51 -8.15 4.63
CA VAL A 265 33.12 -7.82 4.34
C VAL A 265 32.95 -6.37 3.91
N TRP A 266 31.90 -6.08 3.15
CA TRP A 266 31.39 -4.73 2.98
C TRP A 266 30.08 -4.59 3.75
N VAL A 267 29.97 -3.58 4.60
CA VAL A 267 28.75 -3.31 5.37
C VAL A 267 28.53 -1.81 5.51
N ASP A 268 27.44 -1.33 4.91
CA ASP A 268 27.09 0.09 4.75
C ASP A 268 27.32 0.96 6.00
N ALA A 269 26.94 0.49 7.19
CA ALA A 269 27.06 1.25 8.43
C ALA A 269 28.51 1.47 8.91
N LEU A 270 29.47 0.65 8.48
CA LEU A 270 30.89 0.83 8.80
C LEU A 270 31.72 1.26 7.59
N SER A 271 31.30 0.86 6.39
CA SER A 271 32.00 1.17 5.15
C SER A 271 31.76 2.61 4.70
N ILE A 272 30.60 3.19 5.02
CA ILE A 272 30.21 4.54 4.60
C ILE A 272 30.17 5.46 5.83
N ASN A 273 30.74 6.65 5.71
CA ASN A 273 30.57 7.72 6.69
C ASN A 273 29.16 8.32 6.55
N GLN A 274 28.20 7.74 7.25
CA GLN A 274 26.77 8.12 7.17
C GLN A 274 26.48 9.59 7.56
N LYS A 275 27.43 10.29 8.20
CA LYS A 275 27.30 11.70 8.59
C LYS A 275 27.74 12.67 7.48
N ASP A 276 28.52 12.19 6.52
CA ASP A 276 28.96 12.96 5.35
C ASP A 276 28.01 12.67 4.19
N ARG A 277 27.23 13.69 3.78
CA ARG A 277 26.21 13.53 2.73
C ARG A 277 26.83 13.30 1.36
N ASP A 278 27.96 13.92 1.08
CA ASP A 278 28.63 13.82 -0.22
C ASP A 278 29.26 12.42 -0.34
N GLU A 279 29.93 11.94 0.72
CA GLU A 279 30.41 10.55 0.76
C GLU A 279 29.25 9.56 0.66
N ARG A 280 28.15 9.77 1.41
CA ARG A 280 26.97 8.89 1.34
C ARG A 280 26.40 8.83 -0.08
N SER A 281 26.22 9.98 -0.72
CA SER A 281 25.76 10.09 -2.10
C SER A 281 26.64 9.29 -3.07
N GLN A 282 27.95 9.50 -2.99
CA GLN A 282 28.93 8.79 -3.82
C GLN A 282 28.88 7.28 -3.60
N GLN A 283 28.88 6.83 -2.34
CA GLN A 283 28.90 5.40 -2.02
C GLN A 283 27.57 4.71 -2.36
N VAL A 284 26.44 5.38 -2.19
CA VAL A 284 25.11 4.88 -2.62
C VAL A 284 25.08 4.68 -4.14
N GLN A 285 25.65 5.61 -4.91
CA GLN A 285 25.75 5.47 -6.38
C GLN A 285 26.55 4.21 -6.79
N LEU A 286 27.55 3.83 -5.97
CA LEU A 286 28.41 2.66 -6.19
C LEU A 286 27.80 1.34 -5.71
N MET A 287 26.77 1.34 -4.85
CA MET A 287 26.19 0.11 -4.28
C MET A 287 25.90 -1.00 -5.31
N PRO A 288 25.35 -0.72 -6.50
CA PRO A 288 25.08 -1.79 -7.46
C PRO A 288 26.37 -2.47 -7.96
N VAL A 289 27.46 -1.71 -8.08
CA VAL A 289 28.78 -2.24 -8.45
C VAL A 289 29.34 -3.05 -7.28
N ILE A 290 29.20 -2.56 -6.05
CA ILE A 290 29.66 -3.25 -4.84
C ILE A 290 28.98 -4.62 -4.71
N TYR A 291 27.65 -4.67 -4.75
CA TYR A 291 26.91 -5.94 -4.60
C TYR A 291 27.15 -6.90 -5.77
N SER A 292 27.35 -6.39 -6.99
CA SER A 292 27.64 -7.24 -8.17
C SER A 292 29.08 -7.76 -8.21
N GLN A 293 30.04 -7.03 -7.62
CA GLN A 293 31.42 -7.48 -7.56
C GLN A 293 31.71 -8.40 -6.37
N ALA A 294 30.96 -8.30 -5.28
CA ALA A 294 31.06 -9.19 -4.13
C ALA A 294 31.08 -10.67 -4.54
N GLU A 295 31.85 -11.48 -3.81
CA GLU A 295 31.91 -12.94 -4.01
C GLU A 295 30.56 -13.59 -3.68
N SER A 296 29.97 -13.13 -2.58
CA SER A 296 28.64 -13.52 -2.15
C SER A 296 27.97 -12.40 -1.35
N VAL A 297 26.64 -12.47 -1.25
CA VAL A 297 25.85 -11.62 -0.36
C VAL A 297 25.37 -12.45 0.83
N ALA A 298 25.68 -11.97 2.02
CA ALA A 298 25.21 -12.55 3.27
C ALA A 298 23.99 -11.77 3.78
N ILE A 299 22.82 -12.40 3.72
CA ILE A 299 21.58 -11.85 4.26
C ILE A 299 21.48 -12.21 5.75
N TRP A 300 21.38 -11.24 6.64
CA TRP A 300 21.12 -11.45 8.06
C TRP A 300 19.66 -11.12 8.38
N LEU A 301 18.87 -12.16 8.70
CA LEU A 301 17.46 -12.01 9.09
C LEU A 301 17.26 -11.65 10.57
N GLY A 302 18.32 -11.64 11.38
CA GLY A 302 18.23 -11.40 12.82
C GLY A 302 18.55 -12.64 13.67
N PRO A 303 18.50 -12.50 15.01
CA PRO A 303 18.76 -13.58 15.95
C PRO A 303 17.76 -14.74 15.83
N GLU A 304 18.05 -15.82 16.55
CA GLU A 304 17.14 -16.95 16.69
C GLU A 304 15.94 -16.56 17.57
N GLU A 305 14.77 -16.46 16.95
CA GLU A 305 13.52 -16.02 17.56
C GLU A 305 12.33 -16.64 16.82
N ASN A 306 11.19 -16.81 17.49
CA ASN A 306 9.95 -17.36 16.92
C ASN A 306 10.16 -18.70 16.19
N ASP A 307 10.93 -19.61 16.79
CA ASP A 307 11.25 -20.93 16.24
C ASP A 307 11.95 -20.89 14.88
N SER A 308 12.71 -19.83 14.57
CA SER A 308 13.37 -19.66 13.27
C SER A 308 14.29 -20.81 12.86
N THR A 309 14.93 -21.51 13.81
CA THR A 309 15.72 -22.72 13.52
C THR A 309 14.84 -23.82 12.92
N LYS A 310 13.66 -24.07 13.50
CA LYS A 310 12.69 -25.03 12.96
C LYS A 310 12.20 -24.59 11.58
N ALA A 311 11.99 -23.29 11.38
CA ALA A 311 11.61 -22.75 10.07
C ALA A 311 12.68 -23.05 9.02
N VAL A 312 13.95 -22.81 9.33
CA VAL A 312 15.07 -23.07 8.40
C VAL A 312 15.21 -24.56 8.10
N GLU A 313 15.12 -25.43 9.11
CA GLU A 313 15.11 -26.89 8.91
C GLU A 313 13.92 -27.35 8.04
N PHE A 314 12.76 -26.72 8.19
CA PHE A 314 11.58 -27.03 7.36
C PHE A 314 11.80 -26.62 5.90
N LEU A 315 12.35 -25.43 5.66
CA LEU A 315 12.72 -24.96 4.31
C LEU A 315 13.77 -25.88 3.67
N GLU A 316 14.76 -26.32 4.44
CA GLU A 316 15.78 -27.27 3.99
C GLU A 316 15.15 -28.59 3.54
N LYS A 317 14.27 -29.18 4.37
CA LYS A 317 13.52 -30.41 4.03
C LYS A 317 12.66 -30.24 2.77
N MET A 318 12.03 -29.08 2.59
CA MET A 318 11.27 -28.78 1.37
C MET A 318 12.16 -28.77 0.12
N SER A 319 13.37 -28.24 0.24
CA SER A 319 14.31 -28.08 -0.88
C SER A 319 15.14 -29.34 -1.19
N ALA A 320 14.92 -30.45 -0.46
CA ALA A 320 15.68 -31.68 -0.65
C ALA A 320 15.42 -32.30 -2.05
N PRO A 321 16.47 -32.58 -2.84
CA PRO A 321 16.32 -33.21 -4.15
C PRO A 321 15.66 -34.59 -4.04
N ASP A 322 14.91 -35.00 -5.08
CA ASP A 322 14.21 -36.29 -5.22
C ASP A 322 12.96 -36.52 -4.37
N SER A 323 12.34 -35.47 -3.82
CA SER A 323 11.05 -35.59 -3.13
C SER A 323 9.90 -35.80 -4.14
N PRO A 324 9.17 -36.93 -4.11
CA PRO A 324 7.97 -37.13 -4.93
C PRO A 324 6.93 -36.02 -4.67
N ASN A 325 6.07 -35.68 -5.63
CA ASN A 325 5.04 -34.65 -5.44
C ASN A 325 4.13 -34.88 -4.21
N ASP A 326 3.89 -36.14 -3.82
CA ASP A 326 3.14 -36.53 -2.63
C ASP A 326 3.90 -36.30 -1.31
N HIS A 327 5.22 -36.11 -1.37
CA HIS A 327 6.04 -35.78 -0.21
C HIS A 327 5.77 -34.34 0.26
N ILE A 328 5.70 -33.39 -0.67
CA ILE A 328 5.45 -31.98 -0.36
C ILE A 328 4.08 -31.77 0.28
N SER A 329 3.01 -32.40 -0.24
CA SER A 329 1.67 -32.33 0.38
C SER A 329 1.69 -32.86 1.82
N ARG A 330 2.36 -33.99 2.05
CA ARG A 330 2.50 -34.56 3.40
C ARG A 330 3.31 -33.66 4.32
N LEU A 331 4.37 -33.04 3.80
CA LEU A 331 5.22 -32.11 4.54
C LEU A 331 4.48 -30.82 4.92
N LEU A 332 3.65 -30.27 4.02
CA LEU A 332 2.80 -29.12 4.32
C LEU A 332 1.76 -29.48 5.38
N ALA A 333 1.12 -30.66 5.27
CA ALA A 333 0.14 -31.13 6.25
C ALA A 333 0.78 -31.36 7.63
N SER A 334 1.95 -32.01 7.70
CA SER A 334 2.67 -32.23 8.97
C SER A 334 3.22 -30.94 9.55
N GLY A 335 3.76 -30.04 8.71
CA GLY A 335 4.26 -28.73 9.12
C GLY A 335 3.16 -27.83 9.69
N ASN A 336 1.94 -27.93 9.15
CA ASN A 336 0.76 -27.26 9.73
C ASN A 336 0.42 -27.83 11.12
N ALA A 337 0.38 -29.15 11.26
CA ALA A 337 0.03 -29.83 12.52
C ALA A 337 1.06 -29.55 13.64
N ASN A 338 2.35 -29.55 13.30
CA ASN A 338 3.45 -29.45 14.26
C ASN A 338 3.91 -28.02 14.52
N GLY A 339 3.42 -27.03 13.76
CA GLY A 339 3.74 -25.62 13.93
C GLY A 339 4.95 -25.11 13.12
N ASP A 340 5.61 -25.96 12.32
CA ASP A 340 6.75 -25.57 11.49
C ASP A 340 6.36 -24.47 10.46
N LEU A 341 5.16 -24.56 9.88
CA LEU A 341 4.68 -23.52 8.96
C LEU A 341 4.47 -22.17 9.65
N LEU A 342 4.08 -22.16 10.93
CA LEU A 342 3.94 -20.93 11.71
C LEU A 342 5.31 -20.28 11.97
N ALA A 343 6.34 -21.09 12.17
CA ALA A 343 7.71 -20.60 12.26
C ALA A 343 8.16 -19.97 10.92
N VAL A 344 7.82 -20.58 9.78
CA VAL A 344 8.10 -19.99 8.44
C VAL A 344 7.34 -18.69 8.22
N VAL A 345 6.06 -18.62 8.61
CA VAL A 345 5.29 -17.36 8.58
C VAL A 345 6.04 -16.27 9.35
N SER A 346 6.45 -16.56 10.58
CA SER A 346 7.15 -15.60 11.44
C SER A 346 8.47 -15.15 10.81
N LEU A 347 9.19 -16.07 10.17
CA LEU A 347 10.44 -15.78 9.45
C LEU A 347 10.22 -14.90 8.20
N PHE A 348 9.13 -15.13 7.46
CA PHE A 348 8.79 -14.39 6.24
C PHE A 348 8.16 -13.02 6.53
N ALA A 349 7.63 -12.83 7.74
CA ALA A 349 7.08 -11.57 8.23
C ALA A 349 8.14 -10.60 8.80
N ARG A 350 9.41 -11.03 8.92
CA ARG A 350 10.48 -10.16 9.44
C ARG A 350 10.66 -8.91 8.57
N ASP A 351 10.92 -7.78 9.22
CA ASP A 351 11.02 -6.46 8.57
C ASP A 351 12.05 -6.37 7.44
N TYR A 352 13.07 -7.23 7.48
CA TYR A 352 14.07 -7.35 6.42
C TYR A 352 13.43 -7.39 5.02
N TRP A 353 12.41 -8.23 4.83
CA TRP A 353 11.76 -8.44 3.54
C TRP A 353 11.03 -7.21 3.03
N ARG A 354 10.65 -6.29 3.93
CA ARG A 354 9.88 -5.09 3.58
C ARG A 354 10.76 -3.97 3.04
N ARG A 355 12.07 -4.03 3.26
CA ARG A 355 13.00 -2.94 2.91
C ARG A 355 13.21 -2.83 1.41
N LEU A 356 13.27 -1.60 0.93
CA LEU A 356 13.53 -1.30 -0.48
C LEU A 356 14.96 -1.67 -0.89
N TRP A 357 15.94 -1.35 -0.04
CA TRP A 357 17.36 -1.59 -0.30
C TRP A 357 17.66 -3.06 -0.64
N VAL A 358 16.99 -4.01 0.02
CA VAL A 358 17.14 -5.45 -0.22
C VAL A 358 16.87 -5.84 -1.67
N VAL A 359 16.02 -5.10 -2.40
CA VAL A 359 15.70 -5.37 -3.79
C VAL A 359 16.97 -5.33 -4.67
N GLN A 360 17.76 -4.26 -4.59
CA GLN A 360 18.99 -4.16 -5.39
C GLN A 360 20.11 -5.06 -4.86
N GLU A 361 20.15 -5.32 -3.56
CA GLU A 361 21.17 -6.16 -2.93
C GLU A 361 21.02 -7.62 -3.37
N VAL A 362 19.79 -8.11 -3.44
CA VAL A 362 19.47 -9.45 -3.95
C VAL A 362 19.62 -9.51 -5.46
N PHE A 363 19.13 -8.50 -6.20
CA PHE A 363 19.17 -8.48 -7.66
C PHE A 363 20.61 -8.50 -8.21
N ASN A 364 21.53 -7.78 -7.57
CA ASN A 364 22.92 -7.68 -8.03
C ASN A 364 23.81 -8.83 -7.56
N ALA A 365 23.36 -9.65 -6.62
CA ALA A 365 24.18 -10.70 -6.02
C ALA A 365 24.56 -11.82 -7.02
N LYS A 366 25.82 -12.26 -7.00
CA LYS A 366 26.25 -13.49 -7.70
C LYS A 366 25.74 -14.76 -7.02
N THR A 367 25.89 -14.82 -5.70
CA THR A 367 25.44 -15.91 -4.84
C THR A 367 24.94 -15.32 -3.52
N ILE A 368 23.95 -15.97 -2.90
CA ILE A 368 23.30 -15.48 -1.68
C ILE A 368 23.20 -16.61 -0.66
N THR A 369 23.66 -16.32 0.56
CA THR A 369 23.45 -17.17 1.74
C THR A 369 22.65 -16.39 2.78
N ILE A 370 21.59 -17.00 3.30
CA ILE A 370 20.76 -16.39 4.34
C ILE A 370 21.17 -16.94 5.70
N TYR A 371 21.37 -16.05 6.65
CA TYR A 371 21.73 -16.31 8.04
C TYR A 371 20.58 -15.90 8.96
N CYS A 372 20.30 -16.74 9.95
CA CYS A 372 19.30 -16.48 10.98
C CYS A 372 19.72 -17.15 12.28
N GLY A 373 20.09 -16.36 13.28
CA GLY A 373 20.72 -16.88 14.49
C GLY A 373 21.95 -17.76 14.16
N PRO A 374 22.03 -19.01 14.64
CA PRO A 374 23.13 -19.92 14.33
C PRO A 374 22.98 -20.64 12.97
N THR A 375 21.81 -20.54 12.33
CA THR A 375 21.51 -21.28 11.10
C THR A 375 21.90 -20.49 9.85
N LYS A 376 22.21 -21.23 8.78
CA LYS A 376 22.42 -20.66 7.45
C LYS A 376 21.88 -21.59 6.37
N LEU A 377 21.26 -21.02 5.34
CA LEU A 377 20.69 -21.79 4.23
C LEU A 377 20.79 -20.99 2.91
N PRO A 378 21.05 -21.64 1.76
CA PRO A 378 21.12 -20.95 0.47
C PRO A 378 19.81 -20.30 0.05
N TRP A 379 19.90 -19.18 -0.66
CA TRP A 379 18.74 -18.45 -1.21
C TRP A 379 17.78 -19.31 -2.04
N SER A 380 18.31 -20.27 -2.79
CA SER A 380 17.52 -21.18 -3.63
C SER A 380 16.47 -21.97 -2.83
N ALA A 381 16.76 -22.35 -1.59
CA ALA A 381 15.81 -23.07 -0.74
C ALA A 381 14.62 -22.17 -0.34
N TYR A 382 14.90 -20.91 0.00
CA TYR A 382 13.88 -19.91 0.31
C TYR A 382 13.01 -19.59 -0.91
N GLN A 383 13.62 -19.42 -2.09
CA GLN A 383 12.90 -19.20 -3.34
C GLN A 383 12.01 -20.40 -3.69
N TYR A 384 12.56 -21.62 -3.60
CA TYR A 384 11.82 -22.84 -3.89
C TYR A 384 10.58 -22.98 -3.01
N ALA A 385 10.73 -22.81 -1.69
CA ALA A 385 9.61 -22.87 -0.77
C ALA A 385 8.53 -21.84 -1.09
N SER A 386 8.93 -20.61 -1.40
CA SER A 386 8.02 -19.51 -1.77
C SER A 386 7.21 -19.82 -3.04
N ILE A 387 7.86 -20.40 -4.06
CA ILE A 387 7.19 -20.87 -5.29
C ILE A 387 6.19 -21.98 -4.98
N ILE A 388 6.56 -22.95 -4.14
CA ILE A 388 5.68 -24.06 -3.75
C ILE A 388 4.46 -23.57 -2.98
N PHE A 389 4.63 -22.62 -2.05
CA PHE A 389 3.50 -22.03 -1.31
C PHE A 389 2.50 -21.35 -2.26
N GLY A 390 2.98 -20.61 -3.26
CA GLY A 390 2.14 -20.01 -4.29
C GLY A 390 1.39 -21.04 -5.14
N GLN A 391 2.09 -22.07 -5.62
CA GLN A 391 1.51 -23.15 -6.44
C GLN A 391 0.46 -23.98 -5.68
N ARG A 392 0.67 -24.20 -4.38
CA ARG A 392 -0.16 -25.05 -3.53
C ARG A 392 -1.02 -24.28 -2.53
N ARG A 393 -1.44 -23.06 -2.89
CA ARG A 393 -2.27 -22.18 -2.03
C ARG A 393 -3.50 -22.85 -1.40
N GLY A 394 -4.11 -23.83 -2.08
CA GLY A 394 -5.29 -24.56 -1.58
C GLY A 394 -4.99 -25.54 -0.43
N GLU A 395 -3.72 -25.95 -0.30
CA GLU A 395 -3.25 -26.84 0.77
C GLU A 395 -2.83 -26.08 2.04
N LEU A 396 -2.67 -24.75 1.95
CA LEU A 396 -2.24 -23.87 3.06
C LEU A 396 -3.39 -23.45 3.99
N ASN A 397 -4.49 -24.21 4.02
CA ASN A 397 -5.61 -23.93 4.90
C ASN A 397 -5.26 -24.28 6.35
N PHE A 398 -4.98 -23.26 7.15
CA PHE A 398 -4.80 -23.37 8.59
C PHE A 398 -6.15 -23.61 9.27
N ALA A 399 -6.69 -24.82 9.16
CA ALA A 399 -7.89 -25.24 9.88
C ALA A 399 -7.54 -25.51 11.35
N SER A 400 -7.32 -24.45 12.13
CA SER A 400 -7.17 -24.57 13.58
C SER A 400 -8.54 -24.42 14.26
N ASN A 401 -8.97 -25.47 14.96
CA ASN A 401 -10.09 -25.41 15.91
C ASN A 401 -9.75 -24.63 17.18
N ASP A 402 -8.49 -24.24 17.38
CA ASP A 402 -8.01 -23.45 18.52
C ASP A 402 -8.20 -21.94 18.25
N PRO A 403 -9.07 -21.24 19.02
CA PRO A 403 -9.35 -19.81 18.89
C PRO A 403 -8.13 -18.90 19.11
N GLU A 404 -7.18 -19.28 19.97
CA GLU A 404 -6.01 -18.45 20.30
C GLU A 404 -4.99 -18.47 19.15
N ARG A 405 -4.79 -19.62 18.51
CA ARG A 405 -4.01 -19.72 17.25
C ARG A 405 -4.67 -18.96 16.09
N ARG A 406 -5.99 -18.76 16.15
CA ARG A 406 -6.79 -17.99 15.18
C ARG A 406 -6.65 -16.47 15.40
N ARG A 407 -6.51 -16.02 16.66
CA ARG A 407 -6.19 -14.62 17.00
C ARG A 407 -4.75 -14.24 16.65
N LEU A 408 -3.82 -15.19 16.83
CA LEU A 408 -2.44 -15.07 16.35
C LEU A 408 -2.32 -15.17 14.81
N ALA A 409 -3.39 -15.62 14.11
CA ALA A 409 -3.42 -15.80 12.65
C ALA A 409 -3.51 -14.52 11.82
N MET A 410 -3.43 -13.36 12.48
CA MET A 410 -3.40 -12.06 11.86
C MET A 410 -1.98 -11.53 11.95
N SER A 411 -1.32 -11.32 10.80
CA SER A 411 -0.13 -10.46 10.78
C SER A 411 -0.53 -9.05 11.26
N PRO A 412 0.42 -8.24 11.75
CA PRO A 412 0.16 -6.83 12.07
C PRO A 412 -0.49 -6.05 10.91
N GLU A 413 -0.33 -6.52 9.67
CA GLU A 413 -0.94 -5.96 8.45
C GLU A 413 -2.22 -6.69 7.97
N GLN A 414 -2.87 -7.50 8.83
CA GLN A 414 -4.12 -8.21 8.52
C GLN A 414 -3.98 -9.33 7.46
N PHE A 415 -2.76 -9.77 7.12
CA PHE A 415 -2.58 -10.95 6.29
C PHE A 415 -2.87 -12.22 7.09
N SER A 416 -3.61 -13.14 6.48
CA SER A 416 -3.66 -14.53 6.92
C SER A 416 -2.31 -15.21 6.74
N TYR A 417 -2.03 -16.25 7.53
CA TYR A 417 -0.80 -17.05 7.40
C TYR A 417 -0.50 -17.53 5.98
N ALA A 418 -1.53 -18.00 5.25
CA ALA A 418 -1.37 -18.42 3.86
C ALA A 418 -0.92 -17.24 2.98
N GLN A 419 -1.47 -16.04 3.17
CA GLN A 419 -1.04 -14.86 2.44
C GLN A 419 0.39 -14.44 2.79
N THR A 420 0.82 -14.57 4.06
CA THR A 420 2.22 -14.33 4.44
C THR A 420 3.16 -15.27 3.70
N LEU A 421 2.87 -16.58 3.67
CA LEU A 421 3.70 -17.55 2.96
C LEU A 421 3.75 -17.31 1.44
N ILE A 422 2.65 -16.84 0.85
CA ILE A 422 2.54 -16.64 -0.60
C ILE A 422 3.15 -15.31 -1.05
N TYR A 423 2.96 -14.24 -0.28
CA TYR A 423 3.24 -12.86 -0.72
C TYR A 423 4.33 -12.13 0.08
N GLN A 424 4.72 -12.63 1.26
CA GLN A 424 5.82 -12.06 2.04
C GLN A 424 7.12 -12.88 1.83
N GLY A 425 8.15 -12.63 2.64
CA GLY A 425 9.44 -13.31 2.48
C GLY A 425 10.07 -13.03 1.10
N PRO A 426 10.69 -14.04 0.47
CA PRO A 426 11.26 -13.93 -0.87
C PRO A 426 10.25 -13.50 -1.95
N SER A 427 9.00 -13.95 -1.89
CA SER A 427 7.94 -13.58 -2.85
C SER A 427 7.58 -12.09 -2.82
N SER A 428 7.95 -11.38 -1.75
CA SER A 428 7.74 -9.93 -1.69
C SER A 428 8.70 -9.14 -2.59
N LEU A 429 9.80 -9.76 -3.04
CA LEU A 429 10.74 -9.12 -3.96
C LEU A 429 10.17 -9.13 -5.37
N PRO A 430 10.13 -7.99 -6.07
CA PRO A 430 9.57 -7.92 -7.41
C PRO A 430 10.44 -8.71 -8.39
N ASP A 431 9.80 -9.41 -9.33
CA ASP A 431 10.48 -10.09 -10.44
C ASP A 431 10.92 -9.08 -11.49
N ILE A 432 11.99 -8.34 -11.17
CA ILE A 432 12.48 -7.26 -12.04
C ILE A 432 13.13 -7.80 -13.32
N ALA A 433 13.59 -9.05 -13.30
CA ALA A 433 14.17 -9.67 -14.48
C ALA A 433 13.16 -9.79 -15.64
N SER A 434 11.86 -9.84 -15.33
CA SER A 434 10.79 -9.84 -16.33
C SER A 434 10.68 -8.51 -17.11
N TYR A 435 11.13 -7.38 -16.54
CA TYR A 435 11.05 -6.05 -17.17
C TYR A 435 12.24 -5.72 -18.09
N LYS A 436 13.18 -6.67 -18.30
CA LYS A 436 14.43 -6.45 -19.05
C LYS A 436 14.26 -6.05 -20.53
N THR A 437 13.06 -6.17 -21.09
CA THR A 437 12.78 -5.91 -22.51
C THR A 437 12.12 -4.56 -22.79
N GLU A 438 11.87 -3.72 -21.78
CA GLU A 438 10.89 -2.63 -21.90
C GLU A 438 11.46 -1.21 -22.09
N GLY A 439 12.75 -1.07 -22.44
CA GLY A 439 13.33 0.24 -22.75
C GLY A 439 13.22 1.23 -21.58
N GLU A 440 12.83 2.47 -21.85
CA GLU A 440 12.76 3.57 -20.87
C GLU A 440 11.52 3.50 -19.95
N GLU A 441 10.51 2.68 -20.28
CA GLU A 441 9.32 2.46 -19.42
C GLU A 441 9.62 1.65 -18.17
N VAL A 442 10.77 0.97 -18.14
CA VAL A 442 11.24 0.14 -17.03
C VAL A 442 11.28 0.92 -15.70
N LEU A 443 11.61 2.21 -15.73
CA LEU A 443 11.68 3.02 -14.51
C LEU A 443 10.32 3.07 -13.81
N LEU A 444 9.27 3.40 -14.55
CA LEU A 444 7.92 3.51 -13.99
C LEU A 444 7.43 2.15 -13.48
N GLN A 445 7.76 1.06 -14.18
CA GLN A 445 7.40 -0.30 -13.78
C GLN A 445 8.10 -0.74 -12.51
N VAL A 446 9.41 -0.49 -12.39
CA VAL A 446 10.19 -0.81 -11.18
C VAL A 446 9.70 0.05 -10.01
N LEU A 447 9.42 1.34 -10.21
CA LEU A 447 8.85 2.21 -9.19
C LEU A 447 7.49 1.69 -8.69
N ARG A 448 6.61 1.24 -9.60
CA ARG A 448 5.33 0.61 -9.25
C ARG A 448 5.53 -0.69 -8.47
N ALA A 449 6.42 -1.57 -8.94
CA ALA A 449 6.69 -2.86 -8.32
C ALA A 449 7.30 -2.71 -6.91
N CYS A 450 8.15 -1.69 -6.73
CA CYS A 450 8.81 -1.39 -5.47
C CYS A 450 8.01 -0.45 -4.56
N ARG A 451 6.86 0.08 -4.99
CA ARG A 451 6.11 1.13 -4.27
C ARG A 451 5.85 0.77 -2.81
N ARG A 452 5.51 -0.50 -2.53
CA ARG A 452 5.19 -1.03 -1.19
C ARG A 452 6.40 -1.29 -0.30
N LYS A 453 7.62 -1.29 -0.85
CA LYS A 453 8.84 -1.49 -0.08
C LYS A 453 9.16 -0.25 0.76
N LEU A 454 9.57 -0.45 2.00
CA LEU A 454 9.83 0.61 2.97
C LEU A 454 11.21 1.22 2.78
N ALA A 455 11.27 2.53 2.92
CA ALA A 455 12.49 3.32 2.97
C ALA A 455 12.34 4.41 4.03
N SER A 456 13.40 4.64 4.82
CA SER A 456 13.38 5.65 5.88
C SER A 456 13.53 7.06 5.32
N ASP A 457 14.37 7.24 4.30
CA ASP A 457 14.47 8.49 3.54
C ASP A 457 13.57 8.39 2.30
N PRO A 458 12.61 9.32 2.09
CA PRO A 458 11.75 9.32 0.90
C PRO A 458 12.51 9.28 -0.44
N ARG A 459 13.70 9.87 -0.53
CA ARG A 459 14.51 9.91 -1.77
C ARG A 459 15.00 8.52 -2.17
N ASP A 460 15.16 7.63 -1.19
CA ASP A 460 15.59 6.26 -1.44
C ASP A 460 14.56 5.47 -2.25
N LYS A 461 13.31 5.95 -2.37
CA LYS A 461 12.32 5.38 -3.31
C LYS A 461 12.83 5.34 -4.75
N LEU A 462 13.69 6.29 -5.14
CA LEU A 462 14.43 6.28 -6.39
C LEU A 462 15.83 5.66 -6.19
N TYR A 463 16.61 6.15 -5.22
CA TYR A 463 18.02 5.74 -5.11
C TYR A 463 18.21 4.25 -4.79
N GLY A 464 17.28 3.66 -4.03
CA GLY A 464 17.27 2.24 -3.68
C GLY A 464 16.97 1.31 -4.85
N ILE A 465 16.45 1.82 -5.98
CA ILE A 465 16.17 1.03 -7.19
C ILE A 465 17.17 1.26 -8.32
N LEU A 466 18.11 2.21 -8.21
CA LEU A 466 19.08 2.49 -9.28
C LEU A 466 19.86 1.25 -9.69
N GLY A 467 20.18 0.37 -8.74
CA GLY A 467 20.89 -0.88 -9.01
C GLY A 467 20.12 -1.94 -9.76
N VAL A 468 18.82 -1.76 -10.01
CA VAL A 468 18.02 -2.70 -10.79
C VAL A 468 17.59 -2.15 -12.14
N LEU A 469 17.85 -0.87 -12.40
CA LEU A 469 17.54 -0.22 -13.67
C LEU A 469 18.60 -0.55 -14.74
N PRO A 470 18.22 -0.59 -16.02
CA PRO A 470 19.19 -0.68 -17.12
C PRO A 470 20.20 0.47 -17.10
N GLY A 471 21.43 0.20 -17.55
CA GLY A 471 22.54 1.17 -17.50
C GLY A 471 22.22 2.53 -18.12
N ALA A 472 21.49 2.55 -19.24
CA ALA A 472 21.10 3.78 -19.93
C ALA A 472 20.12 4.67 -19.13
N VAL A 473 19.22 4.06 -18.35
CA VAL A 473 18.32 4.81 -17.46
C VAL A 473 19.05 5.18 -16.18
N ARG A 474 19.86 4.27 -15.64
CA ARG A 474 20.62 4.49 -14.40
C ARG A 474 21.60 5.66 -14.51
N SER A 475 22.24 5.87 -15.67
CA SER A 475 23.20 6.95 -15.86
C SER A 475 22.59 8.35 -15.78
N GLU A 476 21.29 8.48 -15.96
CA GLU A 476 20.56 9.76 -15.93
C GLU A 476 20.24 10.20 -14.51
N PHE A 477 20.35 9.31 -13.53
CA PHE A 477 20.08 9.61 -12.13
C PHE A 477 21.32 9.43 -11.26
N HIS A 478 21.61 10.46 -10.47
CA HIS A 478 22.68 10.45 -9.47
C HIS A 478 22.09 10.58 -8.07
N ALA A 479 22.53 9.73 -7.15
CA ALA A 479 22.14 9.84 -5.76
C ALA A 479 22.70 11.12 -5.13
N ASP A 480 21.85 12.11 -4.88
CA ASP A 480 22.21 13.39 -4.26
C ASP A 480 21.33 13.69 -3.04
N TYR A 481 21.86 13.43 -1.84
CA TYR A 481 21.17 13.69 -0.58
C TYR A 481 21.16 15.18 -0.17
N ASN A 482 21.70 16.08 -1.01
CA ASN A 482 21.54 17.52 -0.88
C ASN A 482 20.27 18.02 -1.59
N LEU A 483 19.70 17.26 -2.53
CA LEU A 483 18.43 17.58 -3.16
C LEU A 483 17.24 17.39 -2.21
N SER A 484 16.18 18.19 -2.43
CA SER A 484 14.92 17.99 -1.72
C SER A 484 14.17 16.79 -2.29
N VAL A 485 13.27 16.19 -1.49
CA VAL A 485 12.40 15.09 -1.97
C VAL A 485 11.56 15.53 -3.17
N ARG A 486 11.13 16.80 -3.18
CA ARG A 486 10.37 17.41 -4.26
C ARG A 486 11.15 17.34 -5.57
N ASP A 487 12.40 17.80 -5.56
CA ASP A 487 13.23 17.89 -6.76
C ASP A 487 13.46 16.49 -7.35
N VAL A 488 13.78 15.51 -6.50
CA VAL A 488 13.98 14.11 -6.93
C VAL A 488 12.73 13.51 -7.57
N TYR A 489 11.54 13.75 -7.02
CA TYR A 489 10.30 13.19 -7.59
C TYR A 489 9.86 13.92 -8.87
N ILE A 490 10.13 15.22 -8.98
CA ILE A 490 9.92 16.00 -10.20
C ILE A 490 10.85 15.51 -11.32
N GLU A 491 12.12 15.26 -11.01
CA GLU A 491 13.12 14.75 -11.96
C GLU A 491 12.68 13.41 -12.58
N VAL A 492 12.10 12.52 -11.76
CA VAL A 492 11.51 11.26 -12.25
C VAL A 492 10.39 11.51 -13.27
N VAL A 493 9.50 12.47 -13.00
CA VAL A 493 8.41 12.81 -13.93
C VAL A 493 8.99 13.41 -15.21
N ASP A 494 9.90 14.38 -15.11
CA ASP A 494 10.53 15.02 -16.27
C ASP A 494 11.26 14.01 -17.16
N PHE A 495 12.04 13.12 -16.57
CA PHE A 495 12.70 12.03 -17.28
C PHE A 495 11.71 11.15 -18.02
N LEU A 496 10.67 10.64 -17.36
CA LEU A 496 9.67 9.76 -17.96
C LEU A 496 8.92 10.43 -19.11
N LEU A 497 8.56 11.71 -18.96
CA LEU A 497 7.87 12.46 -20.00
C LEU A 497 8.73 12.66 -21.26
N LYS A 498 10.02 12.94 -21.09
CA LYS A 498 10.97 13.17 -22.19
C LYS A 498 11.34 11.90 -22.96
N THR A 499 11.43 10.78 -22.26
CA THR A 499 11.95 9.52 -22.80
C THR A 499 10.83 8.65 -23.39
N THR A 500 9.77 8.41 -22.61
CA THR A 500 8.71 7.48 -23.01
C THR A 500 7.69 8.08 -23.97
N GLU A 501 7.65 9.42 -24.08
CA GLU A 501 6.56 10.15 -24.76
C GLU A 501 5.16 9.74 -24.25
N LYS A 502 5.06 9.23 -23.01
CA LYS A 502 3.81 8.86 -22.34
C LYS A 502 3.56 9.74 -21.12
N LEU A 503 2.28 9.97 -20.82
CA LEU A 503 1.85 10.80 -19.69
C LEU A 503 1.42 9.96 -18.47
N ASP A 504 1.45 8.64 -18.56
CA ASP A 504 0.95 7.70 -17.55
C ASP A 504 1.53 7.89 -16.13
N VAL A 505 2.71 8.49 -16.01
CA VAL A 505 3.33 8.77 -14.70
C VAL A 505 2.43 9.64 -13.81
N ILE A 506 1.68 10.60 -14.38
CA ILE A 506 0.83 11.50 -13.58
C ILE A 506 -0.33 10.74 -12.92
N CYS A 507 -0.77 9.62 -13.50
CA CYS A 507 -1.83 8.80 -12.93
C CYS A 507 -1.41 8.11 -11.63
N GLU A 508 -0.11 8.05 -11.32
CA GLU A 508 0.41 7.55 -10.04
C GLU A 508 0.32 8.57 -8.89
N ALA A 509 -0.09 9.83 -9.19
CA ALA A 509 -0.32 10.87 -8.18
C ALA A 509 -1.67 10.71 -7.45
N ILE A 510 -2.45 9.70 -7.79
CA ILE A 510 -3.73 9.42 -7.13
C ILE A 510 -3.47 8.82 -5.75
N HIS A 511 -3.90 9.53 -4.72
CA HIS A 511 -3.81 9.08 -3.33
C HIS A 511 -5.19 9.00 -2.72
N PHE A 512 -5.78 7.79 -2.72
CA PHE A 512 -7.00 7.50 -1.99
C PHE A 512 -6.73 6.52 -0.83
N PRO A 513 -7.14 6.84 0.42
CA PRO A 513 -7.72 8.12 0.90
C PRO A 513 -6.78 9.33 0.73
N VAL A 514 -7.29 10.56 0.90
CA VAL A 514 -6.52 11.80 0.63
C VAL A 514 -5.20 11.75 1.40
N HIS A 515 -4.10 11.86 0.67
CA HIS A 515 -2.78 12.05 1.25
C HIS A 515 -2.34 13.49 0.98
N THR A 516 -2.17 14.26 2.06
CA THR A 516 -1.56 15.59 2.02
C THR A 516 -0.20 15.49 2.70
N SER A 517 0.87 15.31 1.90
CA SER A 517 2.24 15.34 2.44
C SER A 517 2.72 16.77 2.63
N SER A 518 3.64 16.95 3.59
CA SER A 518 4.36 18.21 3.80
C SER A 518 5.36 18.54 2.68
N ILE A 519 5.54 17.64 1.71
CA ILE A 519 6.51 17.75 0.60
C ILE A 519 6.03 18.78 -0.46
N ASN A 520 4.76 19.22 -0.38
CA ASN A 520 4.16 20.27 -1.22
C ASN A 520 4.29 20.00 -2.73
N LEU A 521 4.20 18.75 -3.16
CA LEU A 521 4.38 18.35 -4.56
C LEU A 521 3.30 18.96 -5.48
N PRO A 522 3.63 19.28 -6.75
CA PRO A 522 2.62 19.56 -7.77
C PRO A 522 1.62 18.41 -7.89
N SER A 523 0.36 18.70 -8.24
CA SER A 523 -0.72 17.70 -8.23
C SER A 523 -0.53 16.53 -9.19
N PHE A 524 0.32 16.70 -10.22
CA PHE A 524 0.65 15.68 -11.21
C PHE A 524 1.91 14.86 -10.86
N VAL A 525 2.59 15.17 -9.75
CA VAL A 525 3.82 14.47 -9.32
C VAL A 525 3.49 13.43 -8.25
N PRO A 526 3.77 12.13 -8.51
CA PRO A 526 3.50 11.08 -7.53
C PRO A 526 4.37 11.19 -6.27
N ASP A 527 3.75 11.09 -5.08
CA ASP A 527 4.50 10.96 -3.83
C ASP A 527 4.97 9.51 -3.62
N TRP A 528 6.12 9.11 -4.16
CA TRP A 528 6.64 7.73 -4.07
C TRP A 528 6.84 7.21 -2.65
N SER A 529 6.93 8.10 -1.65
CA SER A 529 7.05 7.73 -0.23
C SER A 529 5.75 7.14 0.32
N HIS A 530 4.61 7.51 -0.26
CA HIS A 530 3.29 7.05 0.14
C HIS A 530 2.83 5.85 -0.68
N VAL A 531 2.23 4.85 -0.04
CA VAL A 531 1.63 3.70 -0.72
C VAL A 531 0.12 3.95 -0.87
N PRO A 532 -0.38 4.27 -2.08
CA PRO A 532 -1.80 4.47 -2.27
C PRO A 532 -2.54 3.14 -2.14
N GLN A 533 -3.76 3.19 -1.60
CA GLN A 533 -4.62 2.00 -1.49
C GLN A 533 -5.33 1.70 -2.82
N THR A 534 -5.37 2.68 -3.72
CA THR A 534 -5.82 2.56 -5.11
C THR A 534 -4.66 2.58 -6.08
N THR A 535 -4.75 1.80 -7.16
CA THR A 535 -3.77 1.82 -8.26
C THR A 535 -4.34 2.58 -9.45
N ALA A 536 -3.46 3.23 -10.22
CA ALA A 536 -3.79 3.82 -11.51
C ALA A 536 -4.48 2.79 -12.43
N LEU A 537 -5.51 3.23 -13.14
CA LEU A 537 -6.32 2.41 -14.02
C LEU A 537 -5.50 1.86 -15.19
N GLY A 538 -4.70 2.70 -15.85
CA GLY A 538 -3.91 2.32 -17.03
C GLY A 538 -2.84 1.26 -16.73
N SER A 539 -2.30 1.24 -15.51
CA SER A 539 -1.27 0.25 -15.14
C SER A 539 -1.85 -1.13 -14.87
N LYS A 540 -3.13 -1.21 -14.48
CA LYS A 540 -3.80 -2.47 -14.09
C LYS A 540 -4.66 -3.06 -15.21
N TYR A 541 -5.17 -2.21 -16.09
CA TYR A 541 -6.09 -2.58 -17.16
C TYR A 541 -5.51 -2.11 -18.50
N GLY A 542 -5.57 -2.97 -19.53
CA GLY A 542 -5.04 -2.68 -20.88
C GLY A 542 -5.87 -1.62 -21.64
N PHE A 543 -5.93 -0.41 -21.10
CA PHE A 543 -6.58 0.75 -21.71
C PHE A 543 -5.61 1.48 -22.62
N SER A 544 -6.16 2.15 -23.63
CA SER A 544 -5.41 2.96 -24.58
C SER A 544 -6.28 4.14 -25.01
N ALA A 545 -6.68 4.98 -24.05
CA ALA A 545 -7.61 6.08 -24.28
C ALA A 545 -7.10 7.08 -25.34
N ALA A 546 -5.80 7.38 -25.30
CA ALA A 546 -5.12 8.21 -26.29
C ALA A 546 -4.59 7.42 -27.52
N GLY A 547 -4.95 6.13 -27.66
CA GLY A 547 -4.49 5.29 -28.76
C GLY A 547 -2.97 5.22 -28.86
N SER A 548 -2.45 5.39 -30.07
CA SER A 548 -1.01 5.48 -30.36
C SER A 548 -0.45 6.91 -30.35
N SER A 549 -1.20 7.89 -29.85
CA SER A 549 -0.71 9.27 -29.79
C SER A 549 0.44 9.40 -28.80
N LYS A 550 1.40 10.26 -29.14
CA LYS A 550 2.52 10.63 -28.28
C LYS A 550 2.16 11.83 -27.42
N ALA A 551 2.68 11.89 -26.20
CA ALA A 551 2.48 13.02 -25.31
C ALA A 551 3.05 14.30 -25.92
N ILE A 552 2.25 15.36 -25.90
CA ILE A 552 2.70 16.72 -26.24
C ILE A 552 2.63 17.54 -24.96
N CYS A 553 3.77 17.66 -24.27
CA CYS A 553 3.86 18.35 -22.99
C CYS A 553 5.16 19.14 -22.86
N LYS A 554 5.17 20.13 -21.95
CA LYS A 554 6.37 20.88 -21.57
C LYS A 554 6.17 21.57 -20.23
N PHE A 555 7.25 21.69 -19.46
CA PHE A 555 7.24 22.54 -18.28
C PHE A 555 7.23 24.03 -18.66
N ARG A 556 6.52 24.85 -17.88
CA ARG A 556 6.34 26.29 -18.09
C ARG A 556 7.24 27.14 -17.20
N ASP A 557 7.89 26.54 -16.20
CA ASP A 557 8.78 27.19 -15.26
C ASP A 557 10.07 26.40 -15.07
N GLU A 558 11.15 27.08 -14.68
CA GLU A 558 12.46 26.47 -14.42
C GLU A 558 12.43 25.53 -13.21
N ARG A 559 11.49 25.76 -12.29
CA ARG A 559 11.27 24.91 -11.10
C ARG A 559 10.39 23.70 -11.38
N LEU A 560 9.95 23.51 -12.62
CA LEU A 560 9.17 22.36 -13.09
C LEU A 560 7.88 22.10 -12.25
N ASN A 561 7.27 23.16 -11.72
CA ASN A 561 6.03 23.06 -10.96
C ASN A 561 4.81 23.17 -11.86
N ARG A 562 4.95 23.68 -13.09
CA ARG A 562 3.85 23.90 -14.01
C ARG A 562 4.04 23.08 -15.27
N LEU A 563 3.21 22.06 -15.48
CA LEU A 563 3.27 21.18 -16.64
C LEU A 563 2.15 21.52 -17.63
N GLU A 564 2.50 22.05 -18.80
CA GLU A 564 1.56 22.17 -19.91
C GLU A 564 1.43 20.82 -20.62
N ILE A 565 0.19 20.36 -20.79
CA ILE A 565 -0.15 19.15 -21.56
C ILE A 565 -1.15 19.50 -22.66
N SER A 566 -1.10 18.76 -23.77
CA SER A 566 -2.14 18.81 -24.80
C SER A 566 -3.10 17.64 -24.62
N GLY A 567 -4.40 17.93 -24.66
CA GLY A 567 -5.44 16.92 -24.45
C GLY A 567 -6.75 17.26 -25.14
N ILE A 568 -7.58 16.24 -25.30
CA ILE A 568 -8.88 16.32 -25.94
C ILE A 568 -9.95 16.30 -24.85
N GLU A 569 -10.66 17.41 -24.67
CA GLU A 569 -11.78 17.47 -23.74
C GLU A 569 -12.95 16.63 -24.25
N ILE A 570 -13.43 15.69 -23.45
CA ILE A 570 -14.57 14.86 -23.84
C ILE A 570 -15.90 15.36 -23.26
N ASP A 571 -15.89 15.80 -22.01
CA ASP A 571 -17.07 16.19 -21.22
C ASP A 571 -16.70 16.84 -19.88
N ALA A 572 -17.70 17.19 -19.06
CA ALA A 572 -17.52 17.54 -17.65
C ALA A 572 -18.41 16.68 -16.75
N ILE A 573 -17.99 16.48 -15.49
CA ILE A 573 -18.75 15.72 -14.49
C ILE A 573 -19.98 16.52 -14.08
N TRP A 574 -21.15 15.90 -14.20
CA TRP A 574 -22.43 16.51 -13.79
C TRP A 574 -22.84 16.04 -12.40
N SER A 575 -22.85 14.73 -12.18
CA SER A 575 -23.26 14.11 -10.93
C SER A 575 -22.35 12.94 -10.58
N LYS A 576 -22.19 12.66 -9.29
CA LYS A 576 -21.38 11.57 -8.76
C LYS A 576 -22.08 10.80 -7.66
N GLY A 577 -21.72 9.52 -7.54
CA GLY A 577 -22.14 8.66 -6.46
C GLY A 577 -21.29 8.80 -5.19
N VAL A 578 -21.69 8.08 -4.16
CA VAL A 578 -20.86 7.82 -2.98
C VAL A 578 -19.55 7.13 -3.39
N ALA A 579 -18.44 7.50 -2.77
CA ALA A 579 -17.19 6.77 -2.97
C ALA A 579 -17.23 5.46 -2.18
N VAL A 580 -16.74 4.38 -2.78
CA VAL A 580 -16.46 3.16 -2.01
C VAL A 580 -15.13 3.37 -1.31
N GLU A 581 -15.13 3.34 0.02
CA GLU A 581 -13.90 3.44 0.79
C GLU A 581 -12.99 2.22 0.58
N THR A 582 -11.76 2.31 1.05
CA THR A 582 -10.76 1.24 0.88
C THR A 582 -10.80 0.19 2.00
N LEU A 583 -11.36 0.54 3.15
CA LEU A 583 -11.72 -0.40 4.22
C LEU A 583 -13.19 -0.81 4.09
N CYS A 584 -13.57 -1.31 2.92
CA CYS A 584 -14.96 -1.65 2.61
C CYS A 584 -15.27 -3.13 2.81
N ASN A 585 -16.45 -3.42 3.34
CA ASN A 585 -17.04 -4.76 3.44
C ASN A 585 -18.11 -4.97 2.36
N LEU A 586 -18.73 -6.15 2.34
CA LEU A 586 -19.78 -6.48 1.37
C LEU A 586 -20.92 -5.46 1.35
N GLY A 587 -21.31 -4.94 2.52
CA GLY A 587 -22.37 -3.95 2.67
C GLY A 587 -22.07 -2.63 1.96
N ASP A 588 -20.82 -2.17 1.96
CA ASP A 588 -20.45 -0.93 1.28
C ASP A 588 -20.62 -1.05 -0.24
N TYR A 589 -20.28 -2.20 -0.84
CA TYR A 589 -20.54 -2.46 -2.26
C TYR A 589 -22.03 -2.47 -2.58
N LEU A 590 -22.86 -3.07 -1.71
CA LEU A 590 -24.31 -3.13 -1.88
C LEU A 590 -24.93 -1.73 -1.84
N MET A 591 -24.53 -0.91 -0.87
CA MET A 591 -25.04 0.46 -0.75
C MET A 591 -24.55 1.37 -1.87
N ALA A 592 -23.28 1.25 -2.26
CA ALA A 592 -22.76 1.96 -3.42
C ALA A 592 -23.55 1.60 -4.68
N PHE A 593 -23.82 0.31 -4.92
CA PHE A 593 -24.64 -0.13 -6.04
C PHE A 593 -26.04 0.51 -6.02
N LEU A 594 -26.75 0.49 -4.90
CA LEU A 594 -28.07 1.11 -4.78
C LEU A 594 -28.03 2.60 -5.10
N HIS A 595 -27.10 3.33 -4.48
CA HIS A 595 -26.97 4.76 -4.67
C HIS A 595 -26.60 5.13 -6.10
N TRP A 596 -25.62 4.43 -6.67
CA TRP A 596 -25.18 4.68 -8.04
C TRP A 596 -26.26 4.34 -9.06
N ARG A 597 -27.05 3.30 -8.79
CA ARG A 597 -28.18 2.95 -9.63
C ARG A 597 -29.33 3.94 -9.50
N ALA A 598 -29.61 4.47 -8.32
CA ALA A 598 -30.60 5.54 -8.15
C ALA A 598 -30.23 6.78 -8.98
N ILE A 599 -28.95 7.18 -8.96
CA ILE A 599 -28.42 8.24 -9.83
C ILE A 599 -28.65 7.87 -11.30
N LEU A 600 -28.27 6.66 -11.73
CA LEU A 600 -28.48 6.22 -13.11
C LEU A 600 -29.94 6.38 -13.54
N LEU A 601 -30.88 5.83 -12.77
CA LEU A 601 -32.30 5.82 -13.10
C LEU A 601 -32.84 7.25 -13.29
N GLN A 602 -32.50 8.16 -12.38
CA GLN A 602 -32.85 9.58 -12.49
C GLN A 602 -32.36 10.21 -13.81
N HIS A 603 -31.21 9.78 -14.34
CA HIS A 603 -30.63 10.35 -15.57
C HIS A 603 -31.10 9.67 -16.87
N ILE A 604 -31.85 8.57 -16.76
CA ILE A 604 -32.36 7.83 -17.92
C ILE A 604 -33.89 7.79 -17.99
N GLU A 605 -34.60 8.31 -16.99
CA GLU A 605 -36.06 8.30 -16.89
C GLU A 605 -36.75 8.80 -18.18
N ASP A 606 -36.28 9.91 -18.74
CA ASP A 606 -36.85 10.55 -19.94
C ASP A 606 -36.40 9.91 -21.27
N ARG A 607 -35.61 8.84 -21.25
CA ARG A 607 -35.05 8.25 -22.47
C ARG A 607 -35.96 7.20 -23.09
N PRO A 608 -35.84 6.95 -24.41
CA PRO A 608 -36.45 5.77 -25.04
C PRO A 608 -36.01 4.47 -24.37
N GLU A 609 -36.87 3.45 -24.40
CA GLU A 609 -36.62 2.18 -23.68
C GLU A 609 -35.32 1.48 -24.12
N ASN A 610 -35.00 1.52 -25.42
CA ASN A 610 -33.73 0.97 -25.93
C ASN A 610 -32.51 1.67 -25.34
N ASP A 611 -32.59 2.99 -25.13
CA ASP A 611 -31.49 3.79 -24.57
C ASP A 611 -31.37 3.56 -23.06
N LYS A 612 -32.50 3.33 -22.37
CA LYS A 612 -32.52 2.92 -20.95
C LYS A 612 -31.81 1.58 -20.78
N GLN A 613 -32.15 0.59 -21.61
CA GLN A 613 -31.52 -0.72 -21.60
C GLN A 613 -30.02 -0.62 -21.86
N LEU A 614 -29.60 0.16 -22.85
CA LEU A 614 -28.18 0.37 -23.15
C LEU A 614 -27.45 1.07 -21.98
N ALA A 615 -28.07 2.06 -21.35
CA ALA A 615 -27.47 2.77 -20.22
C ALA A 615 -27.25 1.84 -19.01
N GLU A 616 -28.17 0.92 -18.75
CA GLU A 616 -28.00 -0.10 -17.71
C GLU A 616 -26.91 -1.13 -18.06
N GLU A 617 -26.83 -1.56 -19.32
CA GLU A 617 -25.71 -2.39 -19.77
C GLU A 617 -24.36 -1.68 -19.58
N CYS A 618 -24.29 -0.37 -19.84
CA CYS A 618 -23.11 0.46 -19.58
C CYS A 618 -22.84 0.59 -18.08
N PHE A 619 -23.87 0.71 -17.25
CA PHE A 619 -23.74 0.75 -15.80
C PHE A 619 -23.12 -0.54 -15.26
N ALA A 620 -23.65 -1.71 -15.63
CA ALA A 620 -23.10 -2.99 -15.22
C ALA A 620 -21.65 -3.21 -15.69
N ALA A 621 -21.32 -2.75 -16.91
CA ALA A 621 -19.95 -2.76 -17.41
C ALA A 621 -19.04 -1.81 -16.61
N THR A 622 -19.55 -0.65 -16.19
CA THR A 622 -18.80 0.35 -15.44
C THR A 622 -18.39 -0.15 -14.05
N LEU A 623 -19.25 -0.93 -13.37
CA LEU A 623 -18.91 -1.56 -12.09
C LEU A 623 -17.64 -2.43 -12.16
N CYS A 624 -17.36 -3.01 -13.33
CA CYS A 624 -16.14 -3.76 -13.58
C CYS A 624 -15.13 -3.04 -14.50
N LEU A 625 -15.22 -1.72 -14.65
CA LEU A 625 -14.32 -0.92 -15.50
C LEU A 625 -14.21 -1.47 -16.95
N GLY A 626 -15.33 -1.97 -17.48
CA GLY A 626 -15.40 -2.60 -18.80
C GLY A 626 -14.74 -3.97 -18.91
N GLN A 627 -14.19 -4.52 -17.83
CA GLN A 627 -13.49 -5.81 -17.79
C GLN A 627 -14.48 -7.00 -17.72
N ILE A 628 -15.37 -7.06 -18.70
CA ILE A 628 -16.38 -8.13 -18.79
C ILE A 628 -15.68 -9.44 -19.15
N PRO A 629 -15.98 -10.57 -18.45
CA PRO A 629 -15.43 -11.86 -18.79
C PRO A 629 -15.68 -12.22 -20.26
N SER A 630 -14.67 -12.74 -20.97
CA SER A 630 -14.72 -13.00 -22.42
C SER A 630 -15.85 -13.92 -22.88
N LYS A 631 -16.40 -14.74 -21.98
CA LYS A 631 -17.56 -15.62 -22.24
C LYS A 631 -18.92 -14.90 -22.15
N CYS A 632 -18.93 -13.62 -21.78
CA CYS A 632 -20.14 -12.84 -21.56
C CYS A 632 -20.17 -11.62 -22.48
N ASN A 633 -21.34 -11.34 -23.07
CA ASN A 633 -21.61 -10.03 -23.67
C ASN A 633 -22.20 -9.07 -22.61
N ARG A 634 -22.35 -7.79 -22.95
CA ARG A 634 -22.86 -6.75 -22.02
C ARG A 634 -24.24 -7.10 -21.45
N ARG A 635 -25.15 -7.61 -22.27
CA ARG A 635 -26.50 -7.99 -21.85
C ARG A 635 -26.49 -9.13 -20.83
N ARG A 636 -25.73 -10.21 -21.10
CA ARG A 636 -25.56 -11.31 -20.15
C ARG A 636 -24.85 -10.84 -18.88
N TRP A 637 -23.87 -9.95 -19.02
CA TRP A 637 -23.17 -9.38 -17.87
C TRP A 637 -24.10 -8.60 -16.95
N LEU A 638 -24.93 -7.71 -17.50
CA LEU A 638 -26.00 -7.01 -16.77
C LEU A 638 -26.86 -8.00 -15.98
N THR A 639 -27.35 -9.03 -16.67
CA THR A 639 -28.21 -10.06 -16.09
C THR A 639 -27.55 -10.76 -14.90
N LEU A 640 -26.27 -11.14 -15.01
CA LEU A 640 -25.49 -11.74 -13.91
C LEU A 640 -25.27 -10.76 -12.76
N CYS A 641 -24.91 -9.51 -13.07
CA CYS A 641 -24.69 -8.46 -12.08
C CYS A 641 -25.95 -8.26 -11.24
N TYR A 642 -27.08 -8.00 -11.89
CA TYR A 642 -28.34 -7.71 -11.22
C TYR A 642 -28.83 -8.92 -10.43
N HIS A 643 -28.66 -10.14 -10.95
CA HIS A 643 -28.98 -11.35 -10.21
C HIS A 643 -28.21 -11.47 -8.90
N VAL A 644 -26.90 -11.25 -8.95
CA VAL A 644 -26.03 -11.33 -7.76
C VAL A 644 -26.42 -10.25 -6.75
N PHE A 645 -26.55 -8.99 -7.18
CA PHE A 645 -26.92 -7.89 -6.29
C PHE A 645 -28.33 -8.07 -5.71
N ALA A 646 -29.34 -8.37 -6.53
CA ALA A 646 -30.72 -8.58 -6.09
C ALA A 646 -30.84 -9.69 -5.04
N ASN A 647 -30.16 -10.83 -5.27
CA ASN A 647 -30.14 -11.92 -4.30
C ASN A 647 -29.40 -11.53 -3.01
N LEU A 648 -28.27 -10.82 -3.10
CA LEU A 648 -27.55 -10.35 -1.92
C LEU A 648 -28.38 -9.34 -1.11
N PHE A 649 -29.19 -8.48 -1.76
CA PHE A 649 -30.15 -7.63 -1.07
C PHE A 649 -31.22 -8.45 -0.36
N ARG A 650 -31.82 -9.45 -1.01
CA ARG A 650 -32.79 -10.33 -0.35
C ARG A 650 -32.20 -11.06 0.86
N ASP A 651 -30.95 -11.52 0.75
CA ASP A 651 -30.26 -12.28 1.79
C ASP A 651 -29.79 -11.41 2.98
N ARG A 652 -29.56 -10.10 2.78
CA ARG A 652 -28.95 -9.20 3.79
C ARG A 652 -29.86 -8.07 4.25
N LEU A 653 -30.75 -7.60 3.38
CA LEU A 653 -31.67 -6.48 3.59
C LEU A 653 -33.08 -6.90 3.13
N PRO A 654 -33.71 -7.90 3.79
CA PRO A 654 -34.95 -8.52 3.31
C PRO A 654 -36.14 -7.54 3.23
N HIS A 655 -36.11 -6.47 4.03
CA HIS A 655 -37.13 -5.42 4.08
C HIS A 655 -36.89 -4.27 3.11
N LEU A 656 -35.76 -4.25 2.39
CA LEU A 656 -35.49 -3.22 1.39
C LEU A 656 -36.38 -3.48 0.16
N PRO A 657 -37.23 -2.52 -0.25
CA PRO A 657 -37.98 -2.64 -1.49
C PRO A 657 -37.02 -2.61 -2.68
N LEU A 658 -37.10 -3.62 -3.53
CA LEU A 658 -36.40 -3.68 -4.82
C LEU A 658 -37.38 -3.28 -5.92
N ASP A 659 -36.92 -2.54 -6.93
CA ASP A 659 -37.72 -2.26 -8.12
C ASP A 659 -37.90 -3.51 -8.99
N ASP A 660 -38.90 -3.45 -9.87
CA ASP A 660 -39.31 -4.55 -10.75
C ASP A 660 -38.14 -5.13 -11.53
N LYS A 661 -37.20 -4.30 -11.99
CA LYS A 661 -36.08 -4.78 -12.79
C LYS A 661 -35.09 -5.60 -11.98
N LEU A 662 -34.84 -5.26 -10.71
CA LEU A 662 -34.04 -6.13 -9.83
C LEU A 662 -34.81 -7.39 -9.43
N LEU A 663 -36.13 -7.30 -9.25
CA LEU A 663 -36.98 -8.45 -8.95
C LEU A 663 -37.00 -9.48 -10.09
N ASP A 664 -37.07 -9.01 -11.33
CA ASP A 664 -37.03 -9.85 -12.54
C ASP A 664 -35.74 -10.67 -12.65
N HIS A 665 -34.67 -10.24 -11.99
CA HIS A 665 -33.37 -10.91 -12.01
C HIS A 665 -33.13 -11.85 -10.81
N LEU A 666 -34.10 -12.03 -9.91
CA LEU A 666 -33.92 -12.91 -8.74
C LEU A 666 -33.73 -14.38 -9.12
N VAL A 667 -34.44 -14.84 -10.15
CA VAL A 667 -34.43 -16.24 -10.58
C VAL A 667 -33.81 -16.33 -11.97
N ILE A 668 -32.56 -16.81 -12.00
CA ILE A 668 -31.86 -17.16 -13.23
C ILE A 668 -31.37 -18.59 -13.09
N GLU A 669 -31.71 -19.46 -14.04
CA GLU A 669 -31.32 -20.87 -13.96
C GLU A 669 -29.79 -21.03 -14.09
N GLY A 670 -29.18 -21.68 -13.08
CA GLY A 670 -27.86 -22.31 -13.19
C GLY A 670 -26.62 -21.39 -13.16
N ASP A 671 -26.76 -20.07 -13.13
CA ASP A 671 -25.62 -19.18 -13.42
C ASP A 671 -24.73 -18.81 -12.21
N VAL A 672 -25.28 -18.47 -11.04
CA VAL A 672 -24.47 -18.16 -9.83
C VAL A 672 -25.12 -18.69 -8.55
N LYS A 673 -24.53 -19.72 -7.94
CA LYS A 673 -25.03 -20.33 -6.70
C LYS A 673 -24.87 -19.41 -5.48
N PRO A 674 -25.74 -19.49 -4.45
CA PRO A 674 -25.68 -18.64 -3.26
C PRO A 674 -24.29 -18.56 -2.60
N GLU A 675 -23.61 -19.70 -2.47
CA GLU A 675 -22.32 -19.84 -1.80
C GLU A 675 -21.18 -19.06 -2.46
N VAL A 676 -21.26 -18.79 -3.77
CA VAL A 676 -20.21 -18.10 -4.53
C VAL A 676 -20.49 -16.61 -4.78
N ARG A 677 -21.69 -16.10 -4.45
CA ARG A 677 -22.07 -14.70 -4.73
C ARG A 677 -21.13 -13.66 -4.10
N ARG A 678 -20.69 -13.89 -2.86
CA ARG A 678 -19.72 -12.99 -2.20
C ARG A 678 -18.38 -12.97 -2.94
N HIS A 679 -17.89 -14.15 -3.30
CA HIS A 679 -16.65 -14.29 -4.06
C HIS A 679 -16.78 -13.66 -5.45
N PHE A 680 -17.96 -13.75 -6.08
CA PHE A 680 -18.24 -13.07 -7.34
C PHE A 680 -18.07 -11.54 -7.22
N ILE A 681 -18.61 -10.90 -6.17
CA ILE A 681 -18.43 -9.46 -5.94
C ILE A 681 -16.95 -9.12 -5.77
N GLN A 682 -16.23 -9.85 -4.90
CA GLN A 682 -14.82 -9.59 -4.64
C GLN A 682 -13.97 -9.71 -5.91
N THR A 683 -14.18 -10.78 -6.69
CA THR A 683 -13.40 -11.07 -7.90
C THR A 683 -13.70 -10.10 -9.04
N ASN A 684 -14.97 -9.73 -9.23
CA ASN A 684 -15.39 -8.94 -10.40
C ASN A 684 -15.49 -7.44 -10.12
N PHE A 685 -15.75 -7.02 -8.89
CA PHE A 685 -15.99 -5.61 -8.56
C PHE A 685 -15.07 -5.06 -7.47
N GLY A 686 -14.58 -5.87 -6.54
CA GLY A 686 -13.84 -5.45 -5.34
C GLY A 686 -12.82 -4.33 -5.57
N ASP A 687 -11.64 -4.68 -6.07
CA ASP A 687 -10.57 -3.72 -6.38
C ASP A 687 -10.95 -2.65 -7.43
N ARG A 688 -12.02 -2.88 -8.19
CA ARG A 688 -12.47 -2.01 -9.29
C ARG A 688 -13.29 -0.85 -8.75
N MET A 689 -14.17 -1.10 -7.79
CA MET A 689 -14.98 -0.06 -7.14
C MET A 689 -14.21 0.63 -6.01
N MET A 690 -13.29 -0.07 -5.34
CA MET A 690 -12.55 0.44 -4.19
C MET A 690 -11.81 1.77 -4.48
N GLY A 691 -12.05 2.77 -3.63
CA GLY A 691 -11.53 4.13 -3.73
C GLY A 691 -12.07 4.96 -4.90
N ARG A 692 -13.14 4.50 -5.54
CA ARG A 692 -13.76 5.14 -6.70
C ARG A 692 -15.22 5.48 -6.43
N CYS A 693 -15.74 6.41 -7.23
CA CYS A 693 -17.16 6.75 -7.27
C CYS A 693 -17.68 6.75 -8.70
N PHE A 694 -18.94 6.34 -8.84
CA PHE A 694 -19.67 6.43 -10.09
C PHE A 694 -19.88 7.89 -10.50
N CYS A 695 -19.91 8.15 -11.81
CA CYS A 695 -20.28 9.47 -12.33
C CYS A 695 -21.16 9.41 -13.57
N VAL A 696 -21.95 10.47 -13.72
CA VAL A 696 -22.62 10.84 -14.96
C VAL A 696 -22.07 12.19 -15.39
N THR A 697 -21.73 12.30 -16.68
CA THR A 697 -21.22 13.52 -17.32
C THR A 697 -22.36 14.38 -17.87
N GLN A 698 -22.07 15.64 -18.24
CA GLN A 698 -23.07 16.56 -18.81
C GLN A 698 -23.71 16.03 -20.09
N LYS A 699 -22.92 15.41 -20.98
CA LYS A 699 -23.47 14.73 -22.17
C LYS A 699 -23.96 13.32 -21.87
N ARG A 700 -24.40 13.07 -20.63
CA ARG A 700 -25.15 11.89 -20.20
C ARG A 700 -24.39 10.57 -20.36
N ARG A 701 -23.05 10.61 -20.37
CA ARG A 701 -22.16 9.44 -20.38
C ARG A 701 -21.88 8.97 -18.96
N ILE A 702 -21.61 7.69 -18.84
CA ILE A 702 -21.44 6.98 -17.57
C ILE A 702 -19.97 6.63 -17.38
N GLY A 703 -19.50 6.72 -16.14
CA GLY A 703 -18.13 6.39 -15.78
C GLY A 703 -17.92 6.11 -14.31
N MET A 704 -16.67 5.88 -13.95
CA MET A 704 -16.22 5.68 -12.58
C MET A 704 -14.79 6.22 -12.42
N GLY A 705 -14.61 7.15 -11.49
CA GLY A 705 -13.33 7.84 -11.26
C GLY A 705 -12.96 7.88 -9.79
N THR A 706 -11.85 8.54 -9.47
CA THR A 706 -11.39 8.75 -8.08
C THR A 706 -12.50 9.28 -7.16
N GLY A 707 -12.50 8.87 -5.89
CA GLY A 707 -13.46 9.35 -4.89
C GLY A 707 -13.42 10.86 -4.62
N PHE A 708 -12.38 11.58 -5.07
CA PHE A 708 -12.24 13.04 -4.91
C PHE A 708 -12.81 13.86 -6.07
N MET A 709 -13.37 13.18 -7.06
CA MET A 709 -14.09 13.82 -8.15
C MET A 709 -15.22 14.70 -7.61
N LEU A 710 -15.43 15.85 -8.23
CA LEU A 710 -16.51 16.78 -7.95
C LEU A 710 -17.28 17.09 -9.24
N SER A 711 -18.53 17.54 -9.09
CA SER A 711 -19.26 18.13 -10.21
C SER A 711 -18.52 19.37 -10.72
N GLY A 712 -18.42 19.50 -12.03
CA GLY A 712 -17.65 20.55 -12.70
C GLY A 712 -16.21 20.16 -13.07
N ASP A 713 -15.66 19.06 -12.52
CA ASP A 713 -14.37 18.54 -12.99
C ASP A 713 -14.49 18.18 -14.48
N ILE A 714 -13.52 18.61 -15.29
CA ILE A 714 -13.51 18.33 -16.72
C ILE A 714 -12.82 17.00 -16.99
N VAL A 715 -13.35 16.26 -17.97
CA VAL A 715 -12.80 14.99 -18.41
C VAL A 715 -11.98 15.23 -19.68
N VAL A 716 -10.68 14.97 -19.59
CA VAL A 716 -9.72 15.18 -20.66
C VAL A 716 -9.06 13.86 -21.01
N ILE A 717 -8.78 13.63 -22.29
CA ILE A 717 -7.87 12.56 -22.73
C ILE A 717 -6.56 13.24 -23.14
N PRO A 718 -5.54 13.24 -22.27
CA PRO A 718 -4.23 13.74 -22.62
C PRO A 718 -3.60 12.86 -23.69
N LEU A 719 -2.91 13.46 -24.65
CA LEU A 719 -2.14 12.66 -25.60
C LEU A 719 -1.05 11.86 -24.88
N GLY A 720 -0.78 10.65 -25.34
CA GLY A 720 0.18 9.74 -24.69
C GLY A 720 -0.26 9.17 -23.33
N CYS A 721 -1.53 9.30 -22.93
CA CYS A 721 -2.04 8.71 -21.68
C CYS A 721 -2.95 7.50 -21.94
N SER A 722 -2.79 6.43 -21.16
CA SER A 722 -3.61 5.22 -21.28
C SER A 722 -5.07 5.41 -20.86
N THR A 723 -5.38 6.46 -20.08
CA THR A 723 -6.72 6.69 -19.51
C THR A 723 -7.17 8.15 -19.63
N PRO A 724 -8.48 8.42 -19.66
CA PRO A 724 -9.00 9.76 -19.39
C PRO A 724 -8.62 10.21 -17.97
N VAL A 725 -8.47 11.51 -17.79
CA VAL A 725 -8.13 12.16 -16.52
C VAL A 725 -9.14 13.25 -16.18
N LEU A 726 -9.25 13.53 -14.89
CA LEU A 726 -10.06 14.59 -14.32
C LEU A 726 -9.17 15.78 -13.98
N LEU A 727 -9.51 16.94 -14.53
CA LEU A 727 -8.87 18.20 -14.23
C LEU A 727 -9.86 19.13 -13.55
N ARG A 728 -9.42 19.82 -12.49
CA ARG A 728 -10.22 20.82 -11.79
C ARG A 728 -9.58 22.19 -12.00
N ALA A 729 -10.35 23.15 -12.48
CA ALA A 729 -9.89 24.53 -12.53
C ALA A 729 -9.65 25.02 -11.10
N GLU A 730 -8.42 25.42 -10.79
CA GLU A 730 -8.01 25.89 -9.47
C GLU A 730 -6.99 27.04 -9.65
N GLY A 731 -7.16 28.11 -8.87
CA GLY A 731 -6.35 29.33 -8.99
C GLY A 731 -6.94 30.40 -9.93
N THR A 732 -6.23 31.52 -10.05
CA THR A 732 -6.68 32.73 -10.78
C THR A 732 -6.12 32.85 -12.19
N GLN A 733 -5.21 31.95 -12.59
CA GLN A 733 -4.46 32.03 -13.86
C GLN A 733 -4.89 30.96 -14.89
N GLY A 734 -6.08 30.36 -14.72
CA GLY A 734 -6.56 29.31 -15.62
C GLY A 734 -5.76 28.01 -15.51
N GLU A 735 -5.23 27.73 -14.32
CA GLU A 735 -4.48 26.52 -14.02
C GLU A 735 -5.41 25.40 -13.56
N TYR A 736 -4.92 24.18 -13.67
CA TYR A 736 -5.68 22.99 -13.35
C TYR A 736 -4.96 22.15 -12.31
N ARG A 737 -5.72 21.63 -11.36
CA ARG A 737 -5.28 20.56 -10.49
C ARG A 737 -5.58 19.23 -11.17
N PHE A 738 -4.59 18.33 -11.18
CA PHE A 738 -4.84 16.92 -11.49
C PHE A 738 -5.61 16.26 -10.34
N VAL A 739 -6.80 15.73 -10.62
CA VAL A 739 -7.67 15.11 -9.61
C VAL A 739 -7.49 13.60 -9.57
N GLY A 740 -7.36 12.97 -10.75
CA GLY A 740 -7.14 11.54 -10.90
C GLY A 740 -7.58 11.01 -12.24
N ASP A 741 -7.47 9.71 -12.44
CA ASP A 741 -7.97 9.02 -13.63
C ASP A 741 -9.46 8.69 -13.52
N VAL A 742 -10.08 8.47 -14.68
CA VAL A 742 -11.50 8.13 -14.76
C VAL A 742 -11.77 7.18 -15.91
N PHE A 743 -12.53 6.13 -15.61
CA PHE A 743 -13.11 5.28 -16.64
C PHE A 743 -14.36 5.95 -17.20
N ILE A 744 -14.42 6.14 -18.53
CA ILE A 744 -15.62 6.59 -19.23
C ILE A 744 -15.98 5.55 -20.28
N ASP A 745 -17.21 5.03 -20.21
CA ASP A 745 -17.65 4.00 -21.15
C ASP A 745 -17.55 4.49 -22.60
N GLY A 746 -16.93 3.68 -23.45
CA GLY A 746 -16.72 3.98 -24.87
C GLY A 746 -15.56 4.94 -25.20
N TYR A 747 -14.79 5.42 -24.22
CA TYR A 747 -13.65 6.34 -24.45
C TYR A 747 -12.30 5.79 -23.95
N MET A 748 -12.24 4.51 -23.56
CA MET A 748 -11.01 3.88 -23.05
C MET A 748 -10.09 3.30 -24.15
N GLN A 749 -10.49 3.41 -25.43
CA GLN A 749 -9.83 2.75 -26.56
C GLN A 749 -9.78 3.69 -27.78
N GLY A 750 -8.97 4.75 -27.73
CA GLY A 750 -8.60 5.61 -28.88
C GLY A 750 -9.67 6.52 -29.48
N LYS A 751 -10.96 6.30 -29.17
CA LYS A 751 -12.09 6.99 -29.81
C LYS A 751 -12.00 8.52 -29.85
N ALA A 752 -11.49 9.16 -28.79
CA ALA A 752 -11.36 10.62 -28.78
C ALA A 752 -10.30 11.11 -29.78
N VAL A 753 -9.20 10.37 -29.94
CA VAL A 753 -8.14 10.67 -30.91
C VAL A 753 -8.66 10.49 -32.34
N GLU A 754 -9.43 9.43 -32.61
CA GLU A 754 -10.11 9.24 -33.89
C GLU A 754 -11.05 10.42 -34.22
N GLN A 755 -11.80 10.88 -33.22
CA GLN A 755 -12.70 12.03 -33.37
C GLN A 755 -11.93 13.34 -33.63
N TRP A 756 -10.80 13.55 -32.96
CA TRP A 756 -9.92 14.70 -33.20
C TRP A 756 -9.33 14.66 -34.61
N GLN A 757 -8.79 13.52 -35.05
CA GLN A 757 -8.26 13.34 -36.40
C GLN A 757 -9.33 13.54 -37.48
N ALA A 758 -10.58 13.21 -37.18
CA ALA A 758 -11.74 13.47 -38.05
C ALA A 758 -12.28 14.91 -37.96
N GLY A 759 -11.64 15.81 -37.21
CA GLY A 759 -12.07 17.21 -37.04
C GLY A 759 -13.34 17.39 -36.20
N LYS A 760 -13.78 16.36 -35.46
CA LYS A 760 -14.99 16.40 -34.62
C LYS A 760 -14.73 16.89 -33.20
N ARG A 761 -13.45 17.02 -32.82
CA ARG A 761 -13.00 17.53 -31.53
C ARG A 761 -11.73 18.34 -31.70
N GLU A 762 -11.51 19.27 -30.79
CA GLU A 762 -10.33 20.13 -30.77
C GLU A 762 -9.29 19.61 -29.77
N LEU A 763 -8.03 19.96 -30.03
CA LEU A 763 -6.92 19.71 -29.13
C LEU A 763 -6.64 20.99 -28.35
N ASN A 764 -6.77 20.92 -27.03
CA ASN A 764 -6.58 22.03 -26.12
C ASN A 764 -5.32 21.87 -25.28
N LYS A 765 -4.85 22.96 -24.69
CA LYS A 765 -3.72 22.98 -23.78
C LYS A 765 -4.20 23.23 -22.35
N TYR A 766 -3.66 22.46 -21.41
CA TYR A 766 -3.97 22.55 -19.99
C TYR A 766 -2.67 22.69 -19.21
N VAL A 767 -2.63 23.63 -18.26
CA VAL A 767 -1.48 23.83 -17.38
C VAL A 767 -1.79 23.22 -16.03
N LEU A 768 -1.08 22.16 -15.67
CA LEU A 768 -1.17 21.49 -14.37
C LEU A 768 -0.20 22.14 -13.38
N HIS A 769 -0.60 22.22 -12.11
CA HIS A 769 0.22 22.79 -11.02
C HIS A 769 0.27 21.91 -9.78
#